data_AF-A0A968PRS8-F1
#
_entry.id   AF-A0A968PRS8-F1
#
_cell.length_a   1.000
_cell.length_b   1.000
_cell.length_c   1.000
_cell.angle_alpha   90.00
_cell.angle_beta   90.00
_cell.angle_gamma   90.00
#
_symmetry.space_group_name_H-M   'P 1'
#
loop_
_entity.id
_entity.type
_entity.pdbx_description
1 polymer ?
#
loop_
_entity_poly.entity_id
_entity_poly.type
_entity_poly.pdbx_seq_one_letter_code
_entity_poly.pdbx_strand_id
1 'polypeptide(L)'
;MLGEGGRTVPNEFVVSPDEFGVDLSEGIPTSEEFVEAGGPINLNLPEVGNANFDPEQDGIDFYESLEGMLVTLNDTLVVQSSAPAGGPGFTFTDDSAVVVVDGGASSNSLNDRNGVTIGVGATDIFTADVNPERIEVDFANALTDLGEDFNTVIPQGSSLGNVTGILSYAGTVYELLPTQPITVTPEELDAEVTNLRRSDDRLLIAAYNVLNLDPNEGADVGGDSDIADGRFDTIAQQIINNLNAPDIVALQEIQDNDGAADEGGDTDVSAADETLQQLVDTIAANGGPTYAFLDNPFIADDANGGEPGGNIRTAFLYNPDRVDLVEDSLRPISDPATQQDDISGNNVFESSRLPLVADFVFNGETVTVVSVHNTAGGIENFGNIQPVVRSGSDARSEQAAEINAFVDGILAENSDAKVVVAGDWNGFDYEEWDAFAEGTADGGEQVLFNLTDMLPQLERYTFQFSNGNLTPLDHIFVTENLVADAEFDAVHVNAEFPDLPARGSDHDPILVAIAIDDANSVEEGDRIVGSAENDTLTGGNGDDIIFGILGNDSLSGKNGNDRIFGGTGNDTISGGNGNDRNFGGIGSDILNAGVGNDTLLGQEGEDILNADNGDDLLWGGSDDDLLSGGQGRDTFVLAVGQGTDTVSDFDISNDFIGLANGLALGQISLEGNTIRFGDETLAILSGIDTTTLTANSFVAV
;
A
#
# COMPACT_ATOMS: atom_id res chain seq x y z
N MET A 1 7.58 61.22 10.57
CA MET A 1 7.74 62.66 10.22
C MET A 1 7.55 62.79 8.72
N LEU A 2 6.76 63.81 8.30
CA LEU A 2 6.44 64.19 6.91
C LEU A 2 5.41 63.25 6.24
N GLY A 3 4.36 63.71 5.57
CA GLY A 3 3.92 65.06 5.22
C GLY A 3 2.64 64.98 4.38
N GLU A 4 1.83 66.03 4.46
CA GLU A 4 0.55 66.21 3.78
C GLU A 4 0.59 65.95 2.27
N GLY A 5 -0.40 65.22 1.76
CA GLY A 5 -0.64 65.03 0.33
C GLY A 5 -1.98 64.35 0.09
N GLY A 6 -3.08 65.05 0.40
CA GLY A 6 -4.42 64.54 0.16
C GLY A 6 -4.62 64.09 -1.29
N ARG A 7 -4.87 62.80 -1.46
CA ARG A 7 -5.60 62.24 -2.60
C ARG A 7 -6.72 61.41 -2.01
N THR A 8 -7.96 61.84 -2.26
CA THR A 8 -9.16 61.03 -1.99
C THR A 8 -9.07 59.78 -2.87
N VAL A 9 -8.80 58.65 -2.25
CA VAL A 9 -8.88 57.31 -2.85
C VAL A 9 -10.34 56.87 -2.79
N PRO A 10 -10.92 56.22 -3.83
CA PRO A 10 -12.31 55.78 -3.80
C PRO A 10 -12.57 54.76 -2.67
N ASN A 11 -13.78 54.74 -2.13
CA ASN A 11 -14.19 53.94 -0.96
C ASN A 11 -14.54 52.47 -1.29
N GLU A 12 -14.21 51.95 -2.48
CA GLU A 12 -14.70 50.65 -2.94
C GLU A 12 -13.72 50.09 -3.97
N PHE A 13 -13.19 48.88 -3.71
CA PHE A 13 -12.29 48.13 -4.60
C PHE A 13 -12.91 46.75 -4.86
N VAL A 14 -12.97 46.33 -6.13
CA VAL A 14 -13.40 44.99 -6.55
C VAL A 14 -12.15 44.24 -6.96
N VAL A 15 -11.87 43.11 -6.33
CA VAL A 15 -10.69 42.28 -6.66
C VAL A 15 -11.12 41.27 -7.71
N SER A 16 -10.41 41.24 -8.84
CA SER A 16 -10.56 40.32 -9.97
C SER A 16 -9.13 39.86 -10.35
N PRO A 17 -8.92 38.62 -10.83
CA PRO A 17 -7.59 38.03 -10.89
C PRO A 17 -6.72 38.54 -12.07
N ASP A 18 -7.23 39.46 -12.89
CA ASP A 18 -6.53 39.98 -14.08
C ASP A 18 -5.86 41.37 -13.88
N GLU A 19 -5.74 41.91 -12.67
CA GLU A 19 -5.07 43.22 -12.43
C GLU A 19 -3.90 43.16 -11.43
N PHE A 20 -2.84 42.42 -11.77
CA PHE A 20 -1.54 42.46 -11.06
C PHE A 20 -0.50 43.37 -11.77
N GLY A 21 -0.86 44.61 -12.14
CA GLY A 21 0.12 45.56 -12.69
C GLY A 21 -0.36 47.00 -12.77
N VAL A 22 0.27 47.92 -12.01
CA VAL A 22 0.07 49.37 -12.16
C VAL A 22 1.40 50.11 -12.35
N ASP A 23 1.68 50.57 -13.58
CA ASP A 23 2.63 51.66 -13.88
C ASP A 23 1.95 53.02 -13.67
N LEU A 24 2.46 53.81 -12.72
CA LEU A 24 1.91 55.12 -12.33
C LEU A 24 2.50 56.33 -13.09
N SER A 25 3.09 56.18 -14.27
CA SER A 25 3.82 57.29 -14.91
C SER A 25 3.06 58.16 -15.91
N GLU A 26 1.90 57.79 -16.47
CA GLU A 26 1.12 58.67 -17.36
C GLU A 26 -0.40 58.67 -17.08
N GLY A 27 -1.01 59.87 -17.03
CA GLY A 27 -2.34 60.10 -16.48
C GLY A 27 -3.52 59.38 -17.17
N ILE A 28 -4.49 59.02 -16.32
CA ILE A 28 -5.78 58.31 -16.52
C ILE A 28 -6.48 58.54 -17.88
N PRO A 29 -6.82 57.45 -18.59
CA PRO A 29 -8.01 57.36 -19.44
C PRO A 29 -8.93 56.15 -19.14
N THR A 30 -10.17 56.22 -19.61
CA THR A 30 -11.31 55.31 -19.38
C THR A 30 -11.29 54.00 -20.18
N SER A 31 -11.68 52.89 -19.54
CA SER A 31 -12.21 51.58 -20.04
C SER A 31 -11.65 50.97 -21.34
N GLU A 32 -10.90 49.88 -21.22
CA GLU A 32 -11.05 48.54 -21.88
C GLU A 32 -9.74 47.72 -21.82
N GLU A 33 -9.89 46.42 -21.45
CA GLU A 33 -9.03 45.21 -21.54
C GLU A 33 -7.59 45.30 -22.08
N PHE A 34 -6.62 44.59 -21.45
CA PHE A 34 -5.57 43.83 -22.17
C PHE A 34 -4.83 42.76 -21.29
N VAL A 35 -4.70 41.56 -21.88
CA VAL A 35 -4.03 40.29 -21.48
C VAL A 35 -2.49 40.36 -21.73
N GLU A 36 -1.54 39.71 -21.03
CA GLU A 36 -1.11 38.29 -21.08
C GLU A 36 -0.12 37.90 -19.93
N ALA A 37 -0.43 36.77 -19.27
CA ALA A 37 0.40 35.65 -18.76
C ALA A 37 1.70 35.84 -17.93
N GLY A 38 1.69 35.38 -16.65
CA GLY A 38 2.86 34.81 -15.97
C GLY A 38 2.84 34.69 -14.43
N GLY A 39 2.79 33.44 -13.90
CA GLY A 39 3.34 32.97 -12.60
C GLY A 39 2.63 33.30 -11.26
N PRO A 40 2.64 32.39 -10.24
CA PRO A 40 2.09 32.64 -8.90
C PRO A 40 3.00 33.50 -8.00
N ILE A 41 2.42 34.20 -7.01
CA ILE A 41 3.10 35.21 -6.17
C ILE A 41 3.35 34.64 -4.76
N ASN A 42 4.61 34.53 -4.35
CA ASN A 42 5.01 33.95 -3.06
C ASN A 42 4.87 34.97 -1.90
N LEU A 43 4.08 34.62 -0.87
CA LEU A 43 3.81 35.48 0.30
C LEU A 43 4.88 35.42 1.42
N ASN A 44 5.94 34.61 1.29
CA ASN A 44 6.88 34.28 2.36
C ASN A 44 8.30 34.85 2.23
N LEU A 45 8.57 35.82 1.35
CA LEU A 45 9.90 36.44 1.32
C LEU A 45 10.11 37.36 2.54
N PRO A 46 11.05 37.05 3.45
CA PRO A 46 11.44 38.02 4.48
C PRO A 46 12.08 39.22 3.79
N GLU A 47 11.79 40.40 4.30
CA GLU A 47 12.31 41.69 3.84
C GLU A 47 13.86 41.73 3.93
N VAL A 48 14.58 41.11 2.99
CA VAL A 48 16.04 41.17 2.90
C VAL A 48 16.46 42.46 2.18
N GLY A 49 16.18 43.58 2.83
CA GLY A 49 17.06 44.74 2.83
C GLY A 49 17.21 45.54 1.54
N ASN A 50 16.23 45.56 0.64
CA ASN A 50 16.23 46.48 -0.50
C ASN A 50 14.96 47.33 -0.52
N ALA A 51 15.11 48.65 -0.36
CA ALA A 51 14.02 49.60 -0.20
C ALA A 51 13.23 49.92 -1.50
N ASN A 52 13.09 48.95 -2.40
CA ASN A 52 12.33 49.06 -3.64
C ASN A 52 11.35 47.87 -3.71
N PHE A 53 10.06 48.19 -3.60
CA PHE A 53 8.93 47.27 -3.84
C PHE A 53 9.00 46.67 -5.25
N ASP A 54 8.97 45.34 -5.34
CA ASP A 54 8.85 44.55 -6.55
C ASP A 54 7.44 43.91 -6.63
N PRO A 55 6.53 44.46 -7.46
CA PRO A 55 5.17 43.94 -7.58
C PRO A 55 5.06 42.52 -8.15
N GLU A 56 6.14 41.97 -8.72
CA GLU A 56 6.16 40.58 -9.22
C GLU A 56 6.55 39.56 -8.14
N GLN A 57 7.10 40.00 -6.99
CA GLN A 57 7.67 39.11 -5.97
C GLN A 57 7.26 39.43 -4.52
N ASP A 58 6.78 40.65 -4.24
CA ASP A 58 6.49 41.13 -2.87
C ASP A 58 4.98 41.13 -2.57
N GLY A 59 4.33 39.95 -2.57
CA GLY A 59 2.89 39.81 -2.38
C GLY A 59 2.39 40.28 -1.00
N ILE A 60 3.20 40.11 0.05
CA ILE A 60 2.85 40.51 1.43
C ILE A 60 2.68 42.03 1.57
N ASP A 61 3.51 42.82 0.88
CA ASP A 61 3.45 44.29 0.90
C ASP A 61 2.17 44.84 0.24
N PHE A 62 1.61 44.12 -0.74
CA PHE A 62 0.34 44.46 -1.37
C PHE A 62 -0.82 44.32 -0.38
N TYR A 63 -0.91 43.19 0.32
CA TYR A 63 -2.00 42.95 1.25
C TYR A 63 -1.89 43.79 2.53
N GLU A 64 -0.69 44.07 3.06
CA GLU A 64 -0.50 45.07 4.12
C GLU A 64 -1.00 46.46 3.69
N SER A 65 -0.86 46.81 2.40
CA SER A 65 -1.38 48.08 1.87
C SER A 65 -2.91 48.13 1.77
N LEU A 66 -3.58 46.97 1.74
CA LEU A 66 -5.03 46.82 1.66
C LEU A 66 -5.70 46.65 3.03
N GLU A 67 -4.93 46.50 4.11
CA GLU A 67 -5.48 46.35 5.46
C GLU A 67 -6.40 47.55 5.81
N GLY A 68 -7.60 47.25 6.29
CA GLY A 68 -8.64 48.22 6.61
C GLY A 68 -9.43 48.73 5.40
N MET A 69 -9.18 48.23 4.19
CA MET A 69 -9.95 48.57 2.99
C MET A 69 -11.21 47.70 2.85
N LEU A 70 -12.24 48.29 2.24
CA LEU A 70 -13.43 47.56 1.80
C LEU A 70 -13.11 46.81 0.49
N VAL A 71 -13.09 45.48 0.58
CA VAL A 71 -12.72 44.55 -0.48
C VAL A 71 -13.91 43.63 -0.79
N THR A 72 -14.04 43.24 -2.06
CA THR A 72 -14.95 42.15 -2.46
C THR A 72 -14.15 40.99 -3.01
N LEU A 73 -14.33 39.82 -2.40
CA LEU A 73 -13.90 38.53 -2.91
C LEU A 73 -14.96 38.03 -3.88
N ASN A 74 -14.58 37.75 -5.13
CA ASN A 74 -15.51 37.25 -6.14
C ASN A 74 -15.59 35.73 -6.10
N ASP A 75 -16.80 35.20 -6.33
CA ASP A 75 -17.07 33.78 -6.56
C ASP A 75 -16.26 32.84 -5.66
N THR A 76 -16.41 33.05 -4.35
CA THR A 76 -15.63 32.35 -3.34
C THR A 76 -16.00 30.88 -3.25
N LEU A 77 -14.97 30.04 -3.17
CA LEU A 77 -15.04 28.60 -2.96
C LEU A 77 -14.40 28.28 -1.61
N VAL A 78 -15.14 27.58 -0.75
CA VAL A 78 -14.67 27.11 0.55
C VAL A 78 -13.73 25.94 0.34
N VAL A 79 -12.49 26.05 0.83
CA VAL A 79 -11.45 25.02 0.66
C VAL A 79 -11.10 24.28 1.95
N GLN A 80 -11.76 24.65 3.04
CA GLN A 80 -11.71 23.97 4.33
C GLN A 80 -13.07 24.10 4.99
N SER A 81 -13.59 22.98 5.50
CA SER A 81 -14.84 22.97 6.26
C SER A 81 -14.72 23.88 7.49
N SER A 82 -15.74 24.70 7.74
CA SER A 82 -15.78 25.56 8.92
C SER A 82 -16.45 24.89 10.13
N ALA A 83 -15.99 25.21 11.33
CA ALA A 83 -16.52 24.67 12.58
C ALA A 83 -17.11 25.78 13.46
N PRO A 84 -18.10 25.47 14.32
CA PRO A 84 -18.63 26.44 15.26
C PRO A 84 -17.64 26.65 16.41
N ALA A 85 -17.59 27.86 16.98
CA ALA A 85 -16.63 28.18 18.04
C ALA A 85 -16.69 27.22 19.24
N GLY A 86 -15.55 26.63 19.59
CA GLY A 86 -15.43 25.68 20.71
C GLY A 86 -15.98 24.28 20.41
N GLY A 87 -16.04 23.89 19.14
CA GLY A 87 -16.17 22.49 18.73
C GLY A 87 -14.96 21.63 19.14
N PRO A 88 -15.02 20.31 18.98
CA PRO A 88 -13.95 19.40 19.39
C PRO A 88 -12.65 19.54 18.55
N GLY A 89 -12.70 20.22 17.41
CA GLY A 89 -11.66 20.16 16.37
C GLY A 89 -10.35 20.90 16.67
N PHE A 90 -9.25 20.14 16.64
CA PHE A 90 -7.85 20.59 16.68
C PHE A 90 -7.39 21.30 15.39
N THR A 91 -8.17 21.26 14.30
CA THR A 91 -7.75 21.66 12.95
C THR A 91 -8.69 22.63 12.23
N PHE A 92 -9.67 23.25 12.88
CA PHE A 92 -10.58 24.19 12.21
C PHE A 92 -10.46 25.60 12.76
N THR A 93 -10.82 26.58 11.94
CA THR A 93 -11.00 27.95 12.40
C THR A 93 -12.39 28.12 12.98
N ASP A 94 -12.46 28.61 14.22
CA ASP A 94 -13.71 28.85 14.93
C ASP A 94 -14.50 29.98 14.23
N ASP A 95 -15.72 29.67 13.77
CA ASP A 95 -16.65 30.62 13.16
C ASP A 95 -16.05 31.42 11.97
N SER A 96 -15.24 30.77 11.14
CA SER A 96 -14.73 31.34 9.88
C SER A 96 -14.55 30.26 8.81
N ALA A 97 -14.38 30.65 7.55
CA ALA A 97 -14.11 29.72 6.45
C ALA A 97 -12.89 30.17 5.64
N VAL A 98 -11.99 29.23 5.33
CA VAL A 98 -10.89 29.49 4.39
C VAL A 98 -11.41 29.34 2.96
N VAL A 99 -11.18 30.36 2.14
CA VAL A 99 -11.68 30.41 0.76
C VAL A 99 -10.59 30.75 -0.24
N VAL A 100 -10.82 30.29 -1.47
CA VAL A 100 -10.18 30.81 -2.67
C VAL A 100 -11.19 31.66 -3.45
N VAL A 101 -10.70 32.56 -4.30
CA VAL A 101 -11.53 33.43 -5.16
C VAL A 101 -11.67 32.85 -6.57
N ASP A 102 -12.69 33.31 -7.29
CA ASP A 102 -12.96 32.92 -8.69
C ASP A 102 -13.08 31.40 -8.90
N GLY A 103 -13.67 30.71 -7.90
CA GLY A 103 -13.78 29.25 -7.89
C GLY A 103 -12.44 28.52 -7.90
N GLY A 104 -11.34 29.20 -7.55
CA GLY A 104 -9.98 28.65 -7.56
C GLY A 104 -9.39 28.42 -8.96
N ALA A 105 -9.98 28.99 -10.02
CA ALA A 105 -9.59 28.73 -11.41
C ALA A 105 -8.12 29.08 -11.76
N SER A 106 -7.46 29.89 -10.94
CA SER A 106 -6.05 30.27 -11.10
C SER A 106 -5.09 29.46 -10.22
N SER A 107 -5.59 28.57 -9.35
CA SER A 107 -4.76 27.78 -8.44
C SER A 107 -4.26 26.51 -9.13
N ASN A 108 -2.96 26.26 -9.04
CA ASN A 108 -2.33 24.98 -9.37
C ASN A 108 -2.38 23.97 -8.21
N SER A 109 -2.84 24.40 -7.04
CA SER A 109 -2.94 23.63 -5.79
C SER A 109 -4.37 23.17 -5.47
N LEU A 110 -5.38 23.63 -6.22
CA LEU A 110 -6.75 23.17 -6.04
C LEU A 110 -6.89 21.72 -6.56
N ASN A 111 -7.26 20.80 -5.68
CA ASN A 111 -7.50 19.41 -6.01
C ASN A 111 -8.93 19.18 -6.54
N ASP A 112 -9.22 17.99 -7.07
CA ASP A 112 -10.54 17.65 -7.64
C ASP A 112 -11.67 17.58 -6.59
N ARG A 113 -11.32 17.68 -5.30
CA ARG A 113 -12.21 17.64 -4.15
C ARG A 113 -12.38 19.01 -3.48
N ASN A 114 -11.97 20.07 -4.18
CA ASN A 114 -12.06 21.47 -3.78
C ASN A 114 -11.24 21.85 -2.54
N GLY A 115 -10.20 21.08 -2.22
CA GLY A 115 -9.20 21.41 -1.21
C GLY A 115 -7.93 21.98 -1.82
N VAL A 116 -7.04 22.55 -0.99
CA VAL A 116 -5.79 23.17 -1.43
C VAL A 116 -4.58 22.37 -0.95
N THR A 117 -3.94 21.66 -1.87
CA THR A 117 -2.74 20.84 -1.61
C THR A 117 -1.47 21.69 -1.76
N ILE A 118 -0.60 21.67 -0.75
CA ILE A 118 0.66 22.42 -0.76
C ILE A 118 1.79 21.61 -1.42
N GLY A 119 2.84 22.29 -1.87
CA GLY A 119 4.03 21.62 -2.40
C GLY A 119 3.92 21.11 -3.84
N VAL A 120 2.80 21.38 -4.53
CA VAL A 120 2.57 20.91 -5.89
C VAL A 120 3.60 21.49 -6.87
N GLY A 121 4.29 20.61 -7.60
CA GLY A 121 5.36 20.94 -8.54
C GLY A 121 6.70 21.26 -7.89
N ALA A 122 6.82 21.16 -6.56
CA ALA A 122 8.08 21.33 -5.84
C ALA A 122 9.06 20.21 -6.15
N THR A 123 10.35 20.54 -6.15
CA THR A 123 11.43 19.53 -6.04
C THR A 123 12.21 19.66 -4.74
N ASP A 124 11.98 20.74 -4.00
CA ASP A 124 12.54 21.03 -2.67
C ASP A 124 11.69 22.11 -1.99
N ILE A 125 11.90 22.32 -0.69
CA ILE A 125 11.22 23.35 0.10
C ILE A 125 11.38 24.79 -0.42
N PHE A 126 12.42 25.09 -1.21
CA PHE A 126 12.68 26.43 -1.74
C PHE A 126 11.94 26.72 -3.06
N THR A 127 11.51 25.67 -3.74
CA THR A 127 10.74 25.70 -4.99
C THR A 127 9.26 25.38 -4.77
N ALA A 128 8.91 24.87 -3.60
CA ALA A 128 7.56 24.55 -3.21
C ALA A 128 6.69 25.79 -3.01
N ASP A 129 5.51 25.78 -3.64
CA ASP A 129 4.41 26.65 -3.21
C ASP A 129 3.79 26.06 -1.94
N VAL A 130 4.38 26.43 -0.81
CA VAL A 130 3.94 26.02 0.54
C VAL A 130 2.92 26.97 1.14
N ASN A 131 2.52 28.01 0.40
CA ASN A 131 1.57 29.00 0.88
C ASN A 131 0.64 29.50 -0.24
N PRO A 132 -0.16 28.61 -0.84
CA PRO A 132 -1.07 28.95 -1.92
C PRO A 132 -2.07 30.04 -1.51
N GLU A 133 -2.46 30.89 -2.46
CA GLU A 133 -3.25 32.09 -2.16
C GLU A 133 -4.66 31.74 -1.66
N ARG A 134 -4.95 32.11 -0.41
CA ARG A 134 -6.23 31.90 0.26
C ARG A 134 -6.51 33.03 1.25
N ILE A 135 -7.78 33.22 1.57
CA ILE A 135 -8.25 34.26 2.50
C ILE A 135 -9.24 33.62 3.47
N GLU A 136 -9.15 33.97 4.75
CA GLU A 136 -10.13 33.57 5.75
C GLU A 136 -11.33 34.54 5.73
N VAL A 137 -12.56 34.03 5.75
CA VAL A 137 -13.76 34.84 5.93
C VAL A 137 -14.23 34.68 7.36
N ASP A 138 -13.97 35.69 8.19
CA ASP A 138 -14.24 35.67 9.63
C ASP A 138 -15.70 36.04 9.91
N PHE A 139 -16.52 35.03 10.24
CA PHE A 139 -17.93 35.25 10.58
C PHE A 139 -18.11 35.74 12.02
N ALA A 140 -17.20 35.36 12.93
CA ALA A 140 -17.23 35.76 14.34
C ALA A 140 -17.14 37.28 14.52
N ASN A 141 -16.28 37.94 13.73
CA ASN A 141 -16.06 39.38 13.77
C ASN A 141 -16.75 40.13 12.62
N ALA A 142 -17.79 39.54 12.02
CA ALA A 142 -18.58 40.20 11.00
C ALA A 142 -19.12 41.58 11.45
N LEU A 143 -19.00 42.58 10.58
CA LEU A 143 -19.43 43.96 10.80
C LEU A 143 -20.91 44.18 10.42
N THR A 144 -21.62 43.10 10.13
CA THR A 144 -23.04 43.05 9.80
C THR A 144 -23.70 41.90 10.56
N ASP A 145 -25.03 41.97 10.70
CA ASP A 145 -25.82 40.82 11.09
C ASP A 145 -25.89 39.83 9.92
N LEU A 146 -25.36 38.62 10.10
CA LEU A 146 -25.43 37.52 9.14
C LEU A 146 -26.78 36.78 9.20
N GLY A 147 -27.60 37.07 10.22
CA GLY A 147 -28.92 36.48 10.45
C GLY A 147 -28.89 35.36 11.50
N GLU A 148 -29.98 35.24 12.27
CA GLU A 148 -30.13 34.23 13.33
C GLU A 148 -30.11 32.77 12.82
N ASP A 149 -30.33 32.56 11.52
CA ASP A 149 -30.33 31.24 10.86
C ASP A 149 -29.02 30.96 10.08
N PHE A 150 -28.00 31.82 10.18
CA PHE A 150 -26.70 31.59 9.51
C PHE A 150 -25.96 30.44 10.20
N ASN A 151 -25.75 29.35 9.46
CA ASN A 151 -24.98 28.21 9.95
C ASN A 151 -23.49 28.46 9.68
N THR A 152 -22.68 28.48 10.73
CA THR A 152 -21.22 28.60 10.63
C THR A 152 -20.54 27.28 10.29
N VAL A 153 -21.27 26.17 10.21
CA VAL A 153 -20.77 24.91 9.65
C VAL A 153 -21.02 24.91 8.14
N ILE A 154 -19.96 25.14 7.38
CA ILE A 154 -19.97 25.25 5.92
C ILE A 154 -18.99 24.21 5.38
N PRO A 155 -19.45 23.18 4.65
CA PRO A 155 -18.57 22.15 4.09
C PRO A 155 -17.58 22.69 3.06
N GLN A 156 -16.41 22.04 2.96
CA GLN A 156 -15.49 22.19 1.82
C GLN A 156 -16.24 21.99 0.49
N GLY A 157 -15.87 22.77 -0.53
CA GLY A 157 -16.53 22.81 -1.83
C GLY A 157 -17.74 23.74 -1.92
N SER A 158 -18.27 24.22 -0.78
CA SER A 158 -19.38 25.17 -0.78
C SER A 158 -18.99 26.51 -1.39
N SER A 159 -19.94 27.23 -1.99
CA SER A 159 -19.74 28.60 -2.45
C SER A 159 -20.39 29.62 -1.52
N LEU A 160 -19.66 30.71 -1.19
CA LEU A 160 -20.25 31.87 -0.50
C LEU A 160 -20.65 32.98 -1.49
N GLY A 161 -20.50 32.75 -2.79
CA GLY A 161 -20.65 33.76 -3.83
C GLY A 161 -19.67 34.91 -3.66
N ASN A 162 -20.14 36.15 -3.87
CA ASN A 162 -19.32 37.33 -3.63
C ASN A 162 -19.41 37.76 -2.17
N VAL A 163 -18.25 37.91 -1.51
CA VAL A 163 -18.17 38.35 -0.11
C VAL A 163 -17.51 39.72 -0.05
N THR A 164 -18.23 40.72 0.45
CA THR A 164 -17.71 42.08 0.64
C THR A 164 -17.45 42.37 2.11
N GLY A 165 -16.22 42.76 2.46
CA GLY A 165 -15.82 42.98 3.83
C GLY A 165 -14.61 43.90 4.00
N ILE A 166 -14.22 44.14 5.25
CA ILE A 166 -12.99 44.86 5.56
C ILE A 166 -11.85 43.86 5.65
N LEU A 167 -10.82 44.02 4.83
CA LEU A 167 -9.63 43.18 4.89
C LEU A 167 -8.84 43.49 6.17
N SER A 168 -8.41 42.46 6.89
CA SER A 168 -7.54 42.54 8.06
C SER A 168 -6.48 41.43 8.03
N TYR A 169 -5.61 41.41 9.03
CA TYR A 169 -4.55 40.42 9.16
C TYR A 169 -4.53 39.89 10.59
N ALA A 170 -4.79 38.58 10.74
CA ALA A 170 -4.89 37.90 12.03
C ALA A 170 -3.54 37.40 12.58
N GLY A 171 -2.42 37.79 11.96
CA GLY A 171 -1.07 37.40 12.39
C GLY A 171 -0.50 36.16 11.70
N THR A 172 -1.34 35.35 11.06
CA THR A 172 -0.94 34.14 10.29
C THR A 172 -1.60 34.07 8.92
N VAL A 173 -2.75 34.69 8.73
CA VAL A 173 -3.54 34.70 7.49
C VAL A 173 -4.23 36.05 7.31
N TYR A 174 -4.49 36.41 6.05
CA TYR A 174 -5.37 37.54 5.73
C TYR A 174 -6.82 37.12 5.92
N GLU A 175 -7.57 37.95 6.62
CA GLU A 175 -8.98 37.71 6.90
C GLU A 175 -9.85 38.82 6.30
N LEU A 176 -11.08 38.48 5.96
CA LEU A 176 -12.08 39.43 5.50
C LEU A 176 -13.24 39.45 6.50
N LEU A 177 -13.45 40.61 7.15
CA LEU A 177 -14.57 40.84 8.07
C LEU A 177 -15.84 41.23 7.28
N PRO A 178 -16.86 40.38 7.15
CA PRO A 178 -18.00 40.64 6.29
C PRO A 178 -18.75 41.92 6.67
N THR A 179 -19.10 42.74 5.68
CA THR A 179 -19.91 43.96 5.86
C THR A 179 -21.32 43.84 5.27
N GLN A 180 -21.59 42.71 4.61
CA GLN A 180 -22.87 42.40 3.96
C GLN A 180 -23.28 40.95 4.28
N PRO A 181 -24.59 40.63 4.27
CA PRO A 181 -25.05 39.26 4.45
C PRO A 181 -24.46 38.31 3.41
N ILE A 182 -24.11 37.09 3.84
CA ILE A 182 -23.55 36.05 2.98
C ILE A 182 -24.64 35.04 2.61
N THR A 183 -24.61 34.54 1.37
CA THR A 183 -25.48 33.44 0.93
C THR A 183 -24.62 32.22 0.66
N VAL A 184 -24.83 31.16 1.43
CA VAL A 184 -24.12 29.89 1.26
C VAL A 184 -24.87 29.01 0.25
N THR A 185 -24.15 28.53 -0.75
CA THR A 185 -24.57 27.43 -1.62
C THR A 185 -23.75 26.20 -1.22
N PRO A 186 -24.31 25.29 -0.39
CA PRO A 186 -23.56 24.16 0.13
C PRO A 186 -23.26 23.14 -0.97
N GLU A 187 -22.07 22.56 -0.89
CA GLU A 187 -21.68 21.33 -1.59
C GLU A 187 -21.51 20.23 -0.54
N GLU A 188 -21.82 18.98 -0.89
CA GLU A 188 -21.61 17.83 -0.01
C GLU A 188 -20.65 16.87 -0.72
N LEU A 189 -19.49 16.65 -0.10
CA LEU A 189 -18.54 15.64 -0.57
C LEU A 189 -18.99 14.25 -0.10
N ASP A 190 -18.81 13.25 -0.96
CA ASP A 190 -18.95 11.86 -0.56
C ASP A 190 -17.60 11.35 -0.02
N ALA A 191 -17.63 10.64 1.10
CA ALA A 191 -16.48 9.91 1.63
C ALA A 191 -16.01 8.85 0.62
N GLU A 192 -14.71 8.77 0.39
CA GLU A 192 -14.17 7.89 -0.63
C GLU A 192 -14.23 6.42 -0.25
N VAL A 193 -14.38 5.56 -1.25
CA VAL A 193 -14.30 4.12 -1.08
C VAL A 193 -13.21 3.62 -2.00
N THR A 194 -12.19 2.99 -1.41
CA THR A 194 -11.08 2.43 -2.16
C THR A 194 -11.57 1.41 -3.18
N ASN A 195 -10.93 1.41 -4.35
CA ASN A 195 -11.11 0.35 -5.34
C ASN A 195 -10.20 -0.85 -5.08
N LEU A 196 -9.22 -0.73 -4.19
CA LEU A 196 -8.31 -1.81 -3.84
C LEU A 196 -9.06 -2.90 -3.09
N ARG A 197 -8.77 -4.15 -3.44
CA ARG A 197 -9.44 -5.31 -2.86
C ARG A 197 -8.41 -6.37 -2.52
N ARG A 198 -8.63 -6.99 -1.37
CA ARG A 198 -8.02 -8.26 -1.01
C ARG A 198 -8.55 -9.38 -1.90
N SER A 199 -7.69 -10.36 -2.18
CA SER A 199 -8.01 -11.61 -2.88
C SER A 199 -7.18 -12.75 -2.31
N ASP A 200 -7.30 -13.94 -2.89
CA ASP A 200 -6.53 -15.10 -2.46
C ASP A 200 -5.02 -14.88 -2.65
N ASP A 201 -4.61 -14.02 -3.59
CA ASP A 201 -3.24 -13.66 -3.96
C ASP A 201 -2.88 -12.20 -3.63
N ARG A 202 -3.81 -11.40 -3.06
CA ARG A 202 -3.52 -10.01 -2.66
C ARG A 202 -3.74 -9.77 -1.18
N LEU A 203 -2.66 -9.34 -0.54
CA LEU A 203 -2.65 -8.87 0.84
C LEU A 203 -2.97 -7.37 0.88
N LEU A 204 -3.99 -6.98 1.65
CA LEU A 204 -4.37 -5.58 1.82
C LEU A 204 -3.86 -5.07 3.17
N ILE A 205 -3.00 -4.05 3.18
CA ILE A 205 -2.42 -3.45 4.39
C ILE A 205 -2.78 -1.97 4.41
N ALA A 206 -3.37 -1.50 5.50
CA ALA A 206 -3.66 -0.08 5.72
C ALA A 206 -2.78 0.53 6.82
N ALA A 207 -2.55 1.82 6.76
CA ALA A 207 -2.10 2.65 7.88
C ALA A 207 -3.20 3.66 8.24
N TYR A 208 -3.43 3.85 9.53
CA TYR A 208 -4.46 4.76 10.01
C TYR A 208 -4.09 5.34 11.38
N ASN A 209 -3.77 6.65 11.40
CA ASN A 209 -3.74 7.44 12.63
C ASN A 209 -5.19 7.70 13.07
N VAL A 210 -5.55 7.25 14.29
CA VAL A 210 -6.94 7.27 14.79
C VAL A 210 -7.23 8.37 15.82
N LEU A 211 -6.35 9.38 15.92
CA LEU A 211 -6.53 10.58 16.75
C LEU A 211 -6.80 10.24 18.23
N ASN A 212 -5.74 9.90 18.95
CA ASN A 212 -5.72 9.55 20.38
C ASN A 212 -6.91 8.70 20.86
N LEU A 213 -7.29 7.67 20.09
CA LEU A 213 -8.50 6.91 20.35
C LEU A 213 -8.43 6.22 21.73
N ASP A 214 -9.44 6.42 22.58
CA ASP A 214 -9.52 5.84 23.92
C ASP A 214 -10.99 5.60 24.37
N PRO A 215 -11.27 4.59 25.22
CA PRO A 215 -12.65 4.25 25.59
C PRO A 215 -13.25 5.11 26.71
N ASN A 216 -12.50 6.02 27.34
CA ASN A 216 -12.99 6.76 28.51
C ASN A 216 -13.90 7.92 28.15
N GLU A 217 -14.70 8.26 29.16
CA GLU A 217 -15.52 9.46 29.16
C GLU A 217 -15.26 10.20 30.46
N GLY A 218 -14.32 11.16 30.46
CA GLY A 218 -14.02 11.89 31.68
C GLY A 218 -12.93 12.97 31.62
N ALA A 219 -13.35 14.21 31.34
CA ALA A 219 -12.66 15.45 31.75
C ALA A 219 -11.14 15.54 31.47
N ASP A 220 -10.68 14.97 30.37
CA ASP A 220 -9.43 15.41 29.76
C ASP A 220 -9.48 16.90 29.46
N VAL A 221 -8.31 17.47 29.19
CA VAL A 221 -8.12 18.87 28.82
C VAL A 221 -8.65 19.12 27.40
N GLY A 222 -9.93 18.81 27.15
CA GLY A 222 -10.55 18.79 25.82
C GLY A 222 -11.97 18.22 25.81
N GLY A 223 -12.35 17.41 26.81
CA GLY A 223 -13.68 16.82 26.88
C GLY A 223 -13.90 15.63 25.96
N ASP A 224 -12.85 14.82 25.72
CA ASP A 224 -12.95 13.61 24.89
C ASP A 224 -13.97 12.62 25.47
N SER A 225 -14.76 12.03 24.58
CA SER A 225 -15.87 11.12 24.86
C SER A 225 -16.10 10.22 23.64
N ASP A 226 -15.03 9.64 23.10
CA ASP A 226 -14.98 8.88 21.85
C ASP A 226 -16.11 7.87 21.64
N ILE A 227 -16.51 7.17 22.71
CA ILE A 227 -17.64 6.24 22.65
C ILE A 227 -18.97 6.99 22.51
N ALA A 228 -19.25 7.99 23.35
CA ALA A 228 -20.49 8.77 23.28
C ALA A 228 -20.62 9.57 21.99
N ASP A 229 -19.49 10.04 21.47
CA ASP A 229 -19.40 10.88 20.28
C ASP A 229 -19.38 10.03 18.99
N GLY A 230 -19.24 8.71 19.11
CA GLY A 230 -19.38 7.75 18.02
C GLY A 230 -18.12 7.56 17.18
N ARG A 231 -16.95 8.03 17.64
CA ARG A 231 -15.66 7.96 16.93
C ARG A 231 -15.30 6.50 16.60
N PHE A 232 -15.46 5.59 17.57
CA PHE A 232 -15.27 4.14 17.34
C PHE A 232 -16.15 3.59 16.22
N ASP A 233 -17.43 3.98 16.18
CA ASP A 233 -18.36 3.52 15.14
C ASP A 233 -17.97 4.08 13.76
N THR A 234 -17.57 5.35 13.70
CA THR A 234 -17.10 6.00 12.45
C THR A 234 -15.84 5.34 11.92
N ILE A 235 -14.80 5.17 12.76
CA ILE A 235 -13.55 4.49 12.37
C ILE A 235 -13.83 3.05 11.94
N ALA A 236 -14.65 2.32 12.69
CA ALA A 236 -15.02 0.95 12.34
C ALA A 236 -15.71 0.88 10.96
N GLN A 237 -16.63 1.80 10.68
CA GLN A 237 -17.30 1.85 9.39
C GLN A 237 -16.35 2.23 8.25
N GLN A 238 -15.40 3.14 8.48
CA GLN A 238 -14.37 3.49 7.49
C GLN A 238 -13.49 2.28 7.18
N ILE A 239 -13.01 1.56 8.20
CA ILE A 239 -12.24 0.31 8.02
C ILE A 239 -13.01 -0.71 7.18
N ILE A 240 -14.31 -0.90 7.45
CA ILE A 240 -15.13 -1.91 6.77
C ILE A 240 -15.49 -1.48 5.34
N ASN A 241 -16.04 -0.28 5.19
CA ASN A 241 -16.72 0.15 3.97
C ASN A 241 -15.79 0.92 3.03
N ASN A 242 -14.98 1.83 3.58
CA ASN A 242 -14.14 2.73 2.80
C ASN A 242 -12.79 2.08 2.49
N LEU A 243 -12.23 1.27 3.40
CA LEU A 243 -10.95 0.56 3.23
C LEU A 243 -11.10 -0.90 2.77
N ASN A 244 -12.32 -1.36 2.49
CA ASN A 244 -12.64 -2.74 2.10
C ASN A 244 -12.14 -3.82 3.10
N ALA A 245 -12.13 -3.51 4.40
CA ALA A 245 -11.69 -4.40 5.47
C ALA A 245 -10.29 -5.03 5.24
N PRO A 246 -9.21 -4.24 5.38
CA PRO A 246 -7.82 -4.67 5.17
C PRO A 246 -7.45 -5.92 5.95
N ASP A 247 -6.46 -6.67 5.48
CA ASP A 247 -5.99 -7.86 6.18
C ASP A 247 -5.14 -7.50 7.39
N ILE A 248 -4.39 -6.39 7.31
CA ILE A 248 -3.61 -5.78 8.39
C ILE A 248 -3.89 -4.28 8.41
N VAL A 249 -4.03 -3.69 9.60
CA VAL A 249 -4.13 -2.25 9.84
C VAL A 249 -3.04 -1.84 10.82
N ALA A 250 -2.06 -1.07 10.37
CA ALA A 250 -1.07 -0.39 11.20
C ALA A 250 -1.71 0.87 11.80
N LEU A 251 -1.90 0.87 13.11
CA LEU A 251 -2.57 1.95 13.83
C LEU A 251 -1.55 2.88 14.48
N GLN A 252 -1.84 4.18 14.43
CA GLN A 252 -1.14 5.21 15.18
C GLN A 252 -2.15 5.94 16.07
N GLU A 253 -1.66 6.52 17.15
CA GLU A 253 -2.49 7.24 18.13
C GLU A 253 -3.56 6.40 18.82
N ILE A 254 -3.18 5.18 19.18
CA ILE A 254 -3.92 4.40 20.16
C ILE A 254 -3.50 4.86 21.55
N GLN A 255 -4.43 5.37 22.34
CA GLN A 255 -4.15 5.80 23.71
C GLN A 255 -4.33 4.65 24.70
N ASP A 256 -3.71 4.81 25.87
CA ASP A 256 -3.89 3.90 27.00
C ASP A 256 -5.37 3.77 27.41
N ASN A 257 -5.69 2.68 28.10
CA ASN A 257 -7.07 2.38 28.52
C ASN A 257 -7.67 3.46 29.43
N ASP A 258 -6.87 4.34 30.04
CA ASP A 258 -7.23 5.47 30.92
C ASP A 258 -7.21 6.85 30.25
N GLY A 259 -6.91 6.92 28.94
CA GLY A 259 -6.89 8.19 28.21
C GLY A 259 -5.75 9.11 28.65
N ALA A 260 -5.96 10.42 28.64
CA ALA A 260 -4.98 11.43 29.08
C ALA A 260 -5.13 11.85 30.55
N ALA A 261 -6.06 11.24 31.28
CA ALA A 261 -6.43 11.68 32.62
C ALA A 261 -5.37 11.25 33.65
N ASP A 262 -4.44 12.15 33.97
CA ASP A 262 -3.47 12.01 35.08
C ASP A 262 -4.21 11.92 36.43
N GLU A 263 -4.70 10.74 36.81
CA GLU A 263 -5.18 10.41 38.16
C GLU A 263 -3.97 10.20 39.07
N GLY A 264 -3.12 11.24 39.19
CA GLY A 264 -1.85 11.25 39.91
C GLY A 264 -1.90 10.50 41.25
N GLY A 265 -1.54 9.22 41.19
CA GLY A 265 -1.57 8.30 42.33
C GLY A 265 -2.25 6.95 42.08
N ASP A 266 -2.96 6.72 40.98
CA ASP A 266 -3.21 5.35 40.51
C ASP A 266 -1.92 4.85 39.85
N THR A 267 -1.52 3.62 40.18
CA THR A 267 -0.27 3.02 39.68
C THR A 267 -0.56 1.74 38.92
N ASP A 268 -1.80 1.61 38.42
CA ASP A 268 -2.41 0.34 38.05
C ASP A 268 -3.24 0.42 36.74
N VAL A 269 -3.02 1.40 35.86
CA VAL A 269 -3.61 1.41 34.49
C VAL A 269 -2.57 1.92 33.47
N SER A 270 -2.57 1.43 32.22
CA SER A 270 -2.15 0.09 31.73
C SER A 270 -2.23 0.03 30.19
N ALA A 271 -1.62 -1.00 29.58
CA ALA A 271 -1.73 -1.43 28.17
C ALA A 271 -2.97 -0.93 27.40
N ALA A 272 -2.89 -0.71 26.09
CA ALA A 272 -4.02 -0.24 25.28
C ALA A 272 -4.98 -1.37 24.81
N ASP A 273 -5.01 -2.49 25.54
CA ASP A 273 -5.72 -3.70 25.11
C ASP A 273 -7.25 -3.56 25.21
N GLU A 274 -7.79 -2.77 26.15
CA GLU A 274 -9.22 -2.48 26.21
C GLU A 274 -9.64 -1.52 25.08
N THR A 275 -8.84 -0.48 24.80
CA THR A 275 -9.02 0.42 23.64
C THR A 275 -9.07 -0.38 22.33
N LEU A 276 -8.07 -1.23 22.09
CA LEU A 276 -7.98 -2.05 20.89
C LEU A 276 -9.12 -3.07 20.81
N GLN A 277 -9.45 -3.74 21.92
CA GLN A 277 -10.56 -4.69 21.96
C GLN A 277 -11.91 -4.00 21.68
N GLN A 278 -12.12 -2.78 22.18
CA GLN A 278 -13.33 -2.00 21.91
C GLN A 278 -13.45 -1.69 20.41
N LEU A 279 -12.37 -1.32 19.73
CA LEU A 279 -12.36 -1.12 18.28
C LEU A 279 -12.65 -2.41 17.51
N VAL A 280 -12.01 -3.52 17.88
CA VAL A 280 -12.26 -4.85 17.28
C VAL A 280 -13.74 -5.27 17.44
N ASP A 281 -14.29 -5.12 18.64
CA ASP A 281 -15.68 -5.47 18.92
C ASP A 281 -16.66 -4.59 18.13
N THR A 282 -16.33 -3.30 17.98
CA THR A 282 -17.14 -2.34 17.20
C THR A 282 -17.12 -2.68 15.71
N ILE A 283 -15.95 -3.04 15.16
CA ILE A 283 -15.82 -3.52 13.77
C ILE A 283 -16.68 -4.79 13.56
N ALA A 284 -16.54 -5.78 14.44
CA ALA A 284 -17.29 -7.02 14.33
C ALA A 284 -18.81 -6.78 14.47
N ALA A 285 -19.23 -5.90 15.37
CA ALA A 285 -20.63 -5.53 15.57
C ALA A 285 -21.24 -4.82 14.34
N ASN A 286 -20.44 -4.04 13.62
CA ASN A 286 -20.82 -3.38 12.37
C ASN A 286 -20.73 -4.30 11.13
N GLY A 287 -20.42 -5.59 11.31
CA GLY A 287 -20.41 -6.60 10.25
C GLY A 287 -19.05 -6.78 9.54
N GLY A 288 -17.98 -6.21 10.11
CA GLY A 288 -16.61 -6.42 9.68
C GLY A 288 -16.01 -7.77 10.11
N PRO A 289 -14.74 -8.03 9.75
CA PRO A 289 -13.99 -9.19 10.23
C PRO A 289 -13.83 -9.19 11.75
N THR A 290 -13.57 -10.37 12.31
CA THR A 290 -13.12 -10.50 13.70
C THR A 290 -11.61 -10.37 13.73
N TYR A 291 -11.10 -9.14 13.81
CA TYR A 291 -9.68 -8.87 13.94
C TYR A 291 -9.12 -9.40 15.27
N ALA A 292 -7.84 -9.75 15.27
CA ALA A 292 -7.00 -9.79 16.46
C ALA A 292 -6.15 -8.51 16.49
N PHE A 293 -5.60 -8.16 17.66
CA PHE A 293 -4.79 -6.96 17.82
C PHE A 293 -3.42 -7.26 18.45
N LEU A 294 -2.46 -6.37 18.20
CA LEU A 294 -1.14 -6.33 18.83
C LEU A 294 -0.92 -4.92 19.39
N ASP A 295 -0.82 -4.82 20.71
CA ASP A 295 -0.39 -3.61 21.42
C ASP A 295 1.15 -3.44 21.29
N ASN A 296 1.66 -2.26 21.64
CA ASN A 296 3.07 -1.99 21.85
C ASN A 296 3.44 -2.08 23.34
N PRO A 297 3.83 -3.26 23.85
CA PRO A 297 4.12 -3.47 25.27
C PRO A 297 5.49 -2.93 25.70
N PHE A 298 6.25 -2.32 24.79
CA PHE A 298 7.60 -1.87 25.03
C PHE A 298 7.67 -0.43 25.56
N ILE A 299 6.53 0.27 25.58
CA ILE A 299 6.36 1.61 26.12
C ILE A 299 5.93 1.49 27.57
N ALA A 300 6.63 2.17 28.49
CA ALA A 300 6.20 2.22 29.89
C ALA A 300 5.01 3.16 30.07
N ASP A 301 4.27 2.99 31.17
CA ASP A 301 3.09 3.83 31.47
C ASP A 301 3.49 5.32 31.65
N ASP A 302 2.62 6.24 31.23
CA ASP A 302 2.78 7.71 31.31
C ASP A 302 4.09 8.28 30.74
N ALA A 303 4.63 7.63 29.72
CA ALA A 303 6.01 7.83 29.30
C ALA A 303 6.18 8.61 28.01
N ASN A 304 5.33 8.34 27.02
CA ASN A 304 5.56 8.72 25.63
C ASN A 304 4.27 8.99 24.90
N GLY A 305 4.24 10.09 24.14
CA GLY A 305 3.16 10.31 23.19
C GLY A 305 2.98 11.76 22.79
N GLY A 306 3.35 12.71 23.66
CA GLY A 306 3.15 14.13 23.40
C GLY A 306 1.91 14.70 24.09
N GLU A 307 1.10 13.85 24.75
CA GLU A 307 0.02 14.25 25.63
C GLU A 307 0.38 13.96 27.10
N PRO A 308 0.33 14.96 28.00
CA PRO A 308 0.57 14.73 29.43
C PRO A 308 -0.56 13.89 30.06
N GLY A 309 -0.21 12.71 30.61
CA GLY A 309 -1.14 11.87 31.37
C GLY A 309 -1.64 10.62 30.67
N GLY A 310 -1.15 10.31 29.46
CA GLY A 310 -1.39 9.04 28.77
C GLY A 310 -0.31 8.74 27.72
N ASN A 311 -0.15 7.48 27.31
CA ASN A 311 0.72 7.13 26.19
C ASN A 311 0.00 7.17 24.84
N ILE A 312 0.73 7.52 23.79
CA ILE A 312 0.30 7.41 22.39
C ILE A 312 1.09 6.27 21.74
N ARG A 313 0.39 5.20 21.37
CA ARG A 313 0.98 3.93 20.90
C ARG A 313 0.78 3.74 19.40
N THR A 314 1.75 3.03 18.81
CA THR A 314 1.58 2.30 17.55
C THR A 314 1.02 0.91 17.86
N ALA A 315 0.16 0.37 16.99
CA ALA A 315 -0.45 -0.94 17.19
C ALA A 315 -0.78 -1.62 15.85
N PHE A 316 -1.23 -2.87 15.91
CA PHE A 316 -1.78 -3.56 14.74
C PHE A 316 -3.16 -4.13 15.01
N LEU A 317 -4.05 -4.07 14.02
CA LEU A 317 -5.14 -5.04 13.85
C LEU A 317 -4.77 -5.99 12.70
N TYR A 318 -5.08 -7.26 12.82
CA TYR A 318 -4.88 -8.23 11.73
C TYR A 318 -5.98 -9.28 11.69
N ASN A 319 -6.36 -9.71 10.50
CA ASN A 319 -7.42 -10.68 10.30
C ASN A 319 -6.84 -12.10 10.36
N PRO A 320 -7.05 -12.87 11.45
CA PRO A 320 -6.47 -14.20 11.61
C PRO A 320 -7.03 -15.24 10.63
N ASP A 321 -8.13 -14.94 9.93
CA ASP A 321 -8.63 -15.80 8.84
C ASP A 321 -7.84 -15.61 7.52
N ARG A 322 -6.94 -14.62 7.47
CA ARG A 322 -6.20 -14.24 6.26
C ARG A 322 -4.70 -14.28 6.43
N VAL A 323 -4.19 -13.90 7.60
CA VAL A 323 -2.75 -13.92 7.89
C VAL A 323 -2.49 -14.59 9.23
N ASP A 324 -1.37 -15.32 9.31
CA ASP A 324 -0.87 -15.88 10.56
C ASP A 324 0.21 -14.97 11.15
N LEU A 325 0.13 -14.65 12.43
CA LEU A 325 1.24 -13.97 13.12
C LEU A 325 2.41 -14.94 13.32
N VAL A 326 3.62 -14.54 12.96
CA VAL A 326 4.83 -15.27 13.31
C VAL A 326 5.07 -15.14 14.81
N GLU A 327 5.08 -16.27 15.52
CA GLU A 327 5.31 -16.33 16.96
C GLU A 327 6.62 -15.62 17.34
N ASP A 328 6.59 -14.82 18.41
CA ASP A 328 7.73 -14.03 18.93
C ASP A 328 8.32 -12.99 17.95
N SER A 329 7.64 -12.65 16.85
CA SER A 329 8.13 -11.64 15.90
C SER A 329 7.98 -10.19 16.36
N LEU A 330 7.09 -9.93 17.32
CA LEU A 330 6.76 -8.59 17.81
C LEU A 330 7.99 -7.93 18.47
N ARG A 331 8.45 -6.80 17.93
CA ARG A 331 9.67 -6.12 18.38
C ARG A 331 9.66 -4.61 18.06
N PRO A 332 10.39 -3.78 18.82
CA PRO A 332 10.65 -2.40 18.44
C PRO A 332 11.86 -2.31 17.48
N ILE A 333 12.03 -1.16 16.82
CA ILE A 333 13.22 -0.86 16.01
C ILE A 333 14.42 -0.50 16.89
N SER A 334 14.23 0.32 17.92
CA SER A 334 15.29 0.73 18.85
C SER A 334 15.12 0.11 20.25
N ASP A 335 16.16 0.20 21.08
CA ASP A 335 16.14 -0.34 22.44
C ASP A 335 15.08 0.38 23.30
N PRO A 336 14.01 -0.30 23.75
CA PRO A 336 12.96 0.35 24.52
C PRO A 336 13.45 0.82 25.90
N ALA A 337 14.55 0.25 26.42
CA ALA A 337 15.12 0.68 27.69
C ALA A 337 15.70 2.11 27.65
N THR A 338 15.96 2.65 26.47
CA THR A 338 16.46 4.02 26.27
C THR A 338 15.39 4.94 25.70
N GLN A 339 14.11 4.55 25.69
CA GLN A 339 13.04 5.38 25.12
C GLN A 339 12.78 6.66 25.94
N GLN A 340 12.88 6.60 27.28
CA GLN A 340 12.62 7.75 28.15
C GLN A 340 13.87 8.42 28.72
N ASP A 341 14.97 7.67 28.87
CA ASP A 341 16.16 8.09 29.61
C ASP A 341 17.44 7.71 28.84
N ASP A 342 17.63 8.23 27.61
CA ASP A 342 18.83 7.93 26.84
C ASP A 342 20.02 8.83 27.24
N ILE A 343 20.73 8.41 28.27
CA ILE A 343 21.97 9.05 28.71
C ILE A 343 23.06 9.01 27.60
N SER A 344 22.95 8.11 26.63
CA SER A 344 23.91 7.94 25.54
C SER A 344 23.66 8.83 24.33
N GLY A 345 22.43 9.33 24.15
CA GLY A 345 21.99 10.17 23.04
C GLY A 345 21.98 9.47 21.68
N ASN A 346 21.93 8.13 21.63
CA ASN A 346 21.94 7.34 20.40
C ASN A 346 20.54 6.88 19.96
N ASN A 347 19.54 6.91 20.83
CA ASN A 347 18.17 6.56 20.48
C ASN A 347 17.49 7.76 19.80
N VAL A 348 17.24 7.65 18.50
CA VAL A 348 16.57 8.69 17.70
C VAL A 348 15.06 8.78 17.99
N PHE A 349 14.50 7.78 18.69
CA PHE A 349 13.12 7.76 19.16
C PHE A 349 13.00 8.14 20.65
N GLU A 350 14.06 8.65 21.29
CA GLU A 350 14.00 9.14 22.66
C GLU A 350 12.92 10.23 22.80
N SER A 351 12.03 10.08 23.79
CA SER A 351 10.88 10.98 24.03
C SER A 351 9.94 11.15 22.83
N SER A 352 9.95 10.19 21.90
CA SER A 352 9.06 10.10 20.73
C SER A 352 8.31 8.76 20.72
N ARG A 353 7.41 8.55 19.76
CA ARG A 353 6.64 7.31 19.67
C ARG A 353 7.53 6.21 19.09
N LEU A 354 7.51 5.02 19.71
CA LEU A 354 8.36 3.90 19.32
C LEU A 354 7.68 3.09 18.19
N PRO A 355 8.35 2.87 17.04
CA PRO A 355 7.81 2.01 15.99
C PRO A 355 7.62 0.57 16.46
N LEU A 356 6.56 -0.07 15.98
CA LEU A 356 6.23 -1.47 16.28
C LEU A 356 6.39 -2.32 15.02
N VAL A 357 7.10 -3.45 15.14
CA VAL A 357 7.34 -4.39 14.05
C VAL A 357 6.71 -5.73 14.39
N ALA A 358 6.01 -6.32 13.43
CA ALA A 358 5.53 -7.69 13.49
C ALA A 358 5.73 -8.39 12.13
N ASP A 359 5.96 -9.70 12.16
CA ASP A 359 6.05 -10.51 10.94
C ASP A 359 4.76 -11.33 10.79
N PHE A 360 4.16 -11.28 9.60
CA PHE A 360 2.94 -12.00 9.25
C PHE A 360 3.22 -12.99 8.13
N VAL A 361 2.57 -14.14 8.14
CA VAL A 361 2.58 -15.10 7.06
C VAL A 361 1.29 -14.94 6.26
N PHE A 362 1.44 -14.63 4.97
CA PHE A 362 0.37 -14.67 3.99
C PHE A 362 0.87 -15.55 2.85
N ASN A 363 0.07 -16.52 2.41
CA ASN A 363 0.40 -17.28 1.21
C ASN A 363 1.76 -18.01 1.30
N GLY A 364 2.11 -18.47 2.51
CA GLY A 364 3.39 -19.14 2.80
C GLY A 364 4.61 -18.23 2.85
N GLU A 365 4.47 -16.96 2.47
CA GLU A 365 5.52 -15.96 2.49
C GLU A 365 5.44 -15.11 3.77
N THR A 366 6.59 -14.73 4.31
CA THR A 366 6.67 -13.81 5.45
C THR A 366 6.72 -12.36 4.97
N VAL A 367 5.84 -11.53 5.51
CA VAL A 367 5.78 -10.08 5.31
C VAL A 367 6.05 -9.41 6.64
N THR A 368 7.14 -8.65 6.75
CA THR A 368 7.43 -7.80 7.90
C THR A 368 6.67 -6.50 7.74
N VAL A 369 5.84 -6.13 8.73
CA VAL A 369 5.13 -4.86 8.76
C VAL A 369 5.64 -4.01 9.92
N VAL A 370 5.99 -2.76 9.63
CA VAL A 370 6.46 -1.76 10.58
C VAL A 370 5.41 -0.64 10.66
N SER A 371 4.86 -0.41 11.85
CA SER A 371 4.01 0.75 12.14
C SER A 371 4.86 1.89 12.69
N VAL A 372 4.86 3.03 12.00
CA VAL A 372 5.64 4.21 12.38
C VAL A 372 4.75 5.36 12.84
N HIS A 373 5.26 6.14 13.79
CA HIS A 373 4.68 7.42 14.18
C HIS A 373 5.84 8.36 14.58
N ASN A 374 6.32 9.16 13.64
CA ASN A 374 7.52 9.97 13.83
C ASN A 374 7.23 11.26 14.62
N THR A 375 8.28 12.02 14.90
CA THR A 375 8.20 13.28 15.65
C THR A 375 7.41 14.35 14.89
N ALA A 376 6.37 14.88 15.54
CA ALA A 376 5.58 16.01 15.05
C ALA A 376 6.30 17.37 15.23
N GLY A 377 5.82 18.40 14.52
CA GLY A 377 6.31 19.78 14.61
C GLY A 377 7.22 20.22 13.45
N GLY A 378 7.34 21.54 13.24
CA GLY A 378 8.15 22.14 12.16
C GLY A 378 9.63 22.31 12.49
N ILE A 379 10.41 22.86 11.55
CA ILE A 379 11.81 23.27 11.75
C ILE A 379 11.98 24.12 13.02
N GLU A 380 12.93 23.74 13.89
CA GLU A 380 13.20 24.51 15.12
C GLU A 380 13.56 25.97 14.79
N ASN A 381 12.69 26.88 15.22
CA ASN A 381 13.15 28.23 15.54
C ASN A 381 14.03 28.14 16.79
N PHE A 382 15.35 28.06 16.59
CA PHE A 382 16.42 28.14 17.60
C PHE A 382 15.92 28.46 19.02
N GLY A 383 15.56 27.42 19.77
CA GLY A 383 15.00 27.55 21.10
C GLY A 383 16.02 28.13 22.11
N ASN A 384 15.53 28.90 23.07
CA ASN A 384 16.34 29.56 24.11
C ASN A 384 16.91 28.59 25.18
N ILE A 385 16.67 27.28 25.06
CA ILE A 385 17.07 26.25 26.01
C ILE A 385 18.16 25.38 25.37
N GLN A 386 19.22 25.14 26.12
CA GLN A 386 20.38 24.35 25.72
C GLN A 386 20.62 23.27 26.79
N PRO A 387 21.02 22.03 26.38
CA PRO A 387 21.43 21.63 25.03
C PRO A 387 20.26 21.51 24.04
N VAL A 388 20.60 21.48 22.73
CA VAL A 388 19.67 21.40 21.59
C VAL A 388 18.66 20.26 21.81
N VAL A 389 17.38 20.54 21.63
CA VAL A 389 16.32 19.53 21.62
C VAL A 389 16.28 18.93 20.21
N ARG A 390 16.14 17.61 20.09
CA ARG A 390 15.86 16.96 18.80
C ARG A 390 14.40 17.25 18.46
N SER A 391 14.10 18.09 17.46
CA SER A 391 12.70 18.25 17.03
C SER A 391 12.57 18.65 15.57
N GLY A 392 11.36 18.50 15.03
CA GLY A 392 11.03 18.86 13.67
C GLY A 392 11.69 17.98 12.61
N SER A 393 12.02 18.60 11.47
CA SER A 393 12.54 17.89 10.28
C SER A 393 13.86 17.15 10.54
N ASP A 394 14.77 17.69 11.36
CA ASP A 394 16.05 17.02 11.65
C ASP A 394 15.82 15.70 12.41
N ALA A 395 14.90 15.70 13.37
CA ALA A 395 14.52 14.49 14.11
C ALA A 395 13.88 13.46 13.18
N ARG A 396 13.01 13.88 12.25
CA ARG A 396 12.41 12.98 11.26
C ARG A 396 13.45 12.35 10.34
N SER A 397 14.43 13.11 9.86
CA SER A 397 15.53 12.56 9.04
C SER A 397 16.36 11.52 9.79
N GLU A 398 16.68 11.77 11.07
CA GLU A 398 17.37 10.78 11.93
C GLU A 398 16.52 9.52 12.16
N GLN A 399 15.22 9.67 12.41
CA GLN A 399 14.27 8.57 12.58
C GLN A 399 14.12 7.75 11.29
N ALA A 400 13.98 8.43 10.15
CA ALA A 400 13.90 7.80 8.83
C ALA A 400 15.15 6.99 8.50
N ALA A 401 16.34 7.52 8.81
CA ALA A 401 17.60 6.82 8.61
C ALA A 401 17.71 5.56 9.50
N GLU A 402 17.23 5.60 10.74
CA GLU A 402 17.22 4.42 11.63
C GLU A 402 16.23 3.35 11.14
N ILE A 403 15.07 3.75 10.65
CA ILE A 403 14.10 2.85 10.01
C ILE A 403 14.70 2.20 8.77
N ASN A 404 15.34 2.98 7.91
CA ASN A 404 16.05 2.49 6.73
C ASN A 404 17.15 1.48 7.12
N ALA A 405 17.99 1.81 8.09
CA ALA A 405 19.05 0.93 8.58
C ALA A 405 18.53 -0.40 9.17
N PHE A 406 17.35 -0.37 9.80
CA PHE A 406 16.67 -1.57 10.26
C PHE A 406 16.24 -2.47 9.10
N VAL A 407 15.64 -1.90 8.05
CA VAL A 407 15.25 -2.64 6.84
C VAL A 407 16.48 -3.18 6.10
N ASP A 408 17.56 -2.41 6.00
CA ASP A 408 18.86 -2.86 5.49
C ASP A 408 19.37 -4.10 6.23
N GLY A 409 19.21 -4.14 7.55
CA GLY A 409 19.56 -5.29 8.37
C GLY A 409 18.78 -6.55 7.97
N ILE A 410 17.48 -6.42 7.71
CA ILE A 410 16.63 -7.52 7.24
C ILE A 410 17.09 -7.98 5.85
N LEU A 411 17.32 -7.04 4.92
CA LEU A 411 17.74 -7.34 3.55
C LEU A 411 19.15 -7.95 3.47
N ALA A 412 20.03 -7.60 4.41
CA ALA A 412 21.34 -8.22 4.53
C ALA A 412 21.29 -9.70 4.93
N GLU A 413 20.24 -10.10 5.67
CA GLU A 413 19.98 -11.49 6.03
C GLU A 413 19.20 -12.24 4.95
N ASN A 414 18.26 -11.56 4.29
CA ASN A 414 17.43 -12.07 3.20
C ASN A 414 17.14 -10.97 2.17
N SER A 415 17.82 -11.00 1.02
CA SER A 415 17.62 -10.00 -0.06
C SER A 415 16.21 -9.99 -0.64
N ASP A 416 15.47 -11.09 -0.46
CA ASP A 416 14.13 -11.27 -1.03
C ASP A 416 13.04 -10.91 0.01
N ALA A 417 13.43 -10.32 1.15
CA ALA A 417 12.50 -9.98 2.22
C ALA A 417 11.45 -8.96 1.76
N LYS A 418 10.21 -9.22 2.19
CA LYS A 418 9.03 -8.40 1.93
C LYS A 418 8.79 -7.54 3.16
N VAL A 419 9.15 -6.27 3.10
CA VAL A 419 8.99 -5.34 4.22
C VAL A 419 8.07 -4.20 3.80
N VAL A 420 7.11 -3.89 4.64
CA VAL A 420 6.17 -2.77 4.50
C VAL A 420 6.34 -1.86 5.72
N VAL A 421 6.66 -0.60 5.50
CA VAL A 421 6.77 0.42 6.55
C VAL A 421 5.66 1.43 6.34
N ALA A 422 4.72 1.52 7.26
CA ALA A 422 3.48 2.25 7.08
C ALA A 422 3.11 3.05 8.33
N GLY A 423 2.59 4.26 8.14
CA GLY A 423 2.10 5.09 9.25
C GLY A 423 2.35 6.57 9.04
N ASP A 424 2.28 7.30 10.15
CA ASP A 424 2.44 8.75 10.20
C ASP A 424 3.92 9.14 10.30
N TRP A 425 4.46 9.72 9.23
CA TRP A 425 5.84 10.19 9.19
C TRP A 425 5.99 11.62 9.68
N ASN A 426 4.88 12.34 9.90
CA ASN A 426 4.82 13.75 10.29
C ASN A 426 5.64 14.68 9.38
N GLY A 427 5.95 14.21 8.18
CA GLY A 427 6.91 14.81 7.27
C GLY A 427 6.26 15.23 5.97
N PHE A 428 6.62 16.43 5.51
CA PHE A 428 6.13 16.95 4.24
C PHE A 428 6.90 16.31 3.07
N ASP A 429 6.25 16.12 1.93
CA ASP A 429 6.83 15.49 0.73
C ASP A 429 8.01 16.26 0.10
N TYR A 430 8.16 17.54 0.43
CA TYR A 430 9.28 18.39 -0.01
C TYR A 430 10.44 18.50 1.00
N GLU A 431 10.39 17.76 2.12
CA GLU A 431 11.48 17.68 3.10
C GLU A 431 12.47 16.54 2.78
N GLU A 432 13.69 16.64 3.31
CA GLU A 432 14.76 15.67 3.02
C GLU A 432 14.57 14.30 3.67
N TRP A 433 13.68 14.16 4.67
CA TRP A 433 13.51 12.90 5.43
C TRP A 433 13.13 11.72 4.54
N ASP A 434 12.40 11.96 3.44
CA ASP A 434 11.99 10.94 2.47
C ASP A 434 13.22 10.30 1.82
N ALA A 435 14.20 11.10 1.40
CA ALA A 435 15.47 10.60 0.87
C ALA A 435 16.29 9.80 1.91
N PHE A 436 16.15 10.12 3.20
CA PHE A 436 16.74 9.31 4.28
C PHE A 436 15.99 7.99 4.48
N ALA A 437 14.66 8.00 4.37
CA ALA A 437 13.84 6.78 4.44
C ALA A 437 14.17 5.83 3.29
N GLU A 438 14.37 6.35 2.07
CA GLU A 438 14.75 5.57 0.89
C GLU A 438 16.19 5.04 0.94
N GLY A 439 17.09 5.68 1.70
CA GLY A 439 18.51 5.37 1.78
C GLY A 439 19.39 6.15 0.80
N THR A 440 18.84 7.15 0.10
CA THR A 440 19.55 7.89 -0.97
C THR A 440 20.30 9.13 -0.49
N ALA A 441 19.91 9.71 0.65
CA ALA A 441 20.47 10.98 1.17
C ALA A 441 22.00 10.95 1.39
N ASP A 442 22.55 9.85 1.89
CA ASP A 442 23.99 9.69 2.16
C ASP A 442 24.76 8.98 1.03
N GLY A 443 24.15 8.87 -0.15
CA GLY A 443 24.69 8.12 -1.29
C GLY A 443 24.62 6.61 -1.11
N GLY A 444 23.71 6.13 -0.26
CA GLY A 444 23.34 4.73 -0.12
C GLY A 444 22.54 4.22 -1.32
N GLU A 445 22.27 2.92 -1.33
CA GLU A 445 21.41 2.27 -2.31
C GLU A 445 19.95 2.47 -1.89
N GLN A 446 19.06 2.73 -2.86
CA GLN A 446 17.63 2.83 -2.58
C GLN A 446 17.10 1.44 -2.23
N VAL A 447 16.55 1.27 -1.03
CA VAL A 447 16.03 -0.02 -0.53
C VAL A 447 14.55 0.01 -0.18
N LEU A 448 14.05 1.20 0.13
CA LEU A 448 12.64 1.48 0.35
C LEU A 448 12.14 2.39 -0.77
N PHE A 449 10.91 2.14 -1.20
CA PHE A 449 10.23 2.89 -2.25
C PHE A 449 8.94 3.47 -1.68
N ASN A 450 8.79 4.79 -1.73
CA ASN A 450 7.60 5.48 -1.26
C ASN A 450 6.42 5.25 -2.22
N LEU A 451 5.39 4.55 -1.78
CA LEU A 451 4.22 4.26 -2.61
C LEU A 451 3.30 5.48 -2.77
N THR A 452 3.40 6.48 -1.90
CA THR A 452 2.69 7.76 -2.05
C THR A 452 3.02 8.43 -3.39
N ASP A 453 4.21 8.17 -3.94
CA ASP A 453 4.62 8.70 -5.24
C ASP A 453 3.87 8.11 -6.44
N MET A 454 3.15 7.00 -6.25
CA MET A 454 2.30 6.41 -7.30
C MET A 454 1.07 7.27 -7.60
N LEU A 455 0.65 8.13 -6.66
CA LEU A 455 -0.47 9.03 -6.84
C LEU A 455 -0.04 10.37 -7.48
N PRO A 456 -0.93 11.02 -8.24
CA PRO A 456 -0.77 12.42 -8.60
C PRO A 456 -0.61 13.29 -7.34
N GLN A 457 0.24 14.31 -7.37
CA GLN A 457 0.54 15.14 -6.18
C GLN A 457 -0.70 15.75 -5.50
N LEU A 458 -1.70 16.14 -6.28
CA LEU A 458 -2.96 16.70 -5.74
C LEU A 458 -3.78 15.71 -4.91
N GLU A 459 -3.56 14.41 -5.07
CA GLU A 459 -4.29 13.30 -4.42
C GLU A 459 -3.54 12.70 -3.22
N ARG A 460 -2.32 13.16 -2.92
CA ARG A 460 -1.45 12.51 -1.92
C ARG A 460 -1.80 12.84 -0.47
N TYR A 461 -2.61 13.86 -0.24
CA TYR A 461 -2.78 14.43 1.09
C TYR A 461 -3.49 13.48 2.04
N THR A 462 -3.11 13.55 3.31
CA THR A 462 -3.74 12.78 4.38
C THR A 462 -4.15 13.64 5.56
N PHE A 463 -3.76 14.91 5.58
CA PHE A 463 -4.02 15.81 6.70
C PHE A 463 -4.37 17.23 6.22
N GLN A 464 -5.31 17.88 6.90
CA GLN A 464 -5.66 19.30 6.68
C GLN A 464 -5.29 20.15 7.90
N PHE A 465 -4.41 21.13 7.72
CA PHE A 465 -4.11 22.11 8.76
C PHE A 465 -5.25 23.14 8.92
N SER A 466 -5.30 23.80 10.09
CA SER A 466 -6.28 24.85 10.40
C SER A 466 -6.22 26.10 9.54
N ASN A 467 -5.26 26.20 8.62
CA ASN A 467 -5.22 27.26 7.63
C ASN A 467 -5.69 26.78 6.24
N GLY A 468 -6.25 25.58 6.12
CA GLY A 468 -6.77 25.00 4.88
C GLY A 468 -5.74 24.30 4.00
N ASN A 469 -4.50 24.15 4.47
CA ASN A 469 -3.45 23.45 3.73
C ASN A 469 -3.60 21.93 3.87
N LEU A 470 -3.70 21.23 2.74
CA LEU A 470 -3.66 19.77 2.65
C LEU A 470 -2.23 19.30 2.34
N THR A 471 -1.77 18.27 3.05
CA THR A 471 -0.44 17.67 2.83
C THR A 471 -0.45 16.16 3.10
N PRO A 472 0.44 15.38 2.45
CA PRO A 472 0.74 14.02 2.89
C PRO A 472 1.53 14.06 4.20
N LEU A 473 1.02 13.44 5.26
CA LEU A 473 1.80 13.14 6.48
C LEU A 473 2.01 11.63 6.65
N ASP A 474 1.10 10.83 6.12
CA ASP A 474 1.15 9.38 6.18
C ASP A 474 1.73 8.82 4.89
N HIS A 475 2.61 7.82 5.02
CA HIS A 475 3.29 7.20 3.88
C HIS A 475 3.43 5.70 4.08
N ILE A 476 3.37 4.96 2.96
CA ILE A 476 3.73 3.54 2.91
C ILE A 476 4.99 3.39 2.06
N PHE A 477 6.03 2.83 2.65
CA PHE A 477 7.23 2.41 1.97
C PHE A 477 7.28 0.88 1.88
N VAL A 478 7.81 0.37 0.78
CA VAL A 478 8.02 -1.07 0.60
C VAL A 478 9.40 -1.39 0.05
N THR A 479 9.88 -2.61 0.28
CA THR A 479 11.09 -3.11 -0.38
C THR A 479 10.87 -3.36 -1.88
N GLU A 480 11.95 -3.33 -2.68
CA GLU A 480 11.91 -3.47 -4.15
C GLU A 480 11.03 -4.65 -4.62
N ASN A 481 11.09 -5.77 -3.91
CA ASN A 481 10.37 -7.01 -4.21
C ASN A 481 8.84 -6.88 -4.18
N LEU A 482 8.31 -5.79 -3.64
CA LEU A 482 6.87 -5.53 -3.54
C LEU A 482 6.39 -4.44 -4.51
N VAL A 483 7.30 -3.64 -5.08
CA VAL A 483 6.95 -2.40 -5.83
C VAL A 483 6.20 -2.70 -7.12
N ALA A 484 6.63 -3.72 -7.87
CA ALA A 484 6.15 -3.95 -9.23
C ALA A 484 4.64 -4.24 -9.31
N ASP A 485 4.09 -4.88 -8.26
CA ASP A 485 2.71 -5.35 -8.21
C ASP A 485 1.89 -4.71 -7.08
N ALA A 486 2.47 -3.68 -6.43
CA ALA A 486 1.78 -2.86 -5.45
C ALA A 486 0.76 -1.95 -6.13
N GLU A 487 -0.41 -1.81 -5.52
CA GLU A 487 -1.39 -0.77 -5.82
C GLU A 487 -1.61 0.04 -4.54
N PHE A 488 -1.58 1.36 -4.63
CA PHE A 488 -1.65 2.26 -3.48
C PHE A 488 -2.82 3.23 -3.62
N ASP A 489 -3.43 3.61 -2.50
CA ASP A 489 -4.55 4.53 -2.43
C ASP A 489 -4.50 5.35 -1.13
N ALA A 490 -4.84 6.64 -1.22
CA ALA A 490 -5.09 7.50 -0.09
C ALA A 490 -6.59 7.78 -0.06
N VAL A 491 -7.28 7.40 1.03
CA VAL A 491 -8.76 7.33 1.02
C VAL A 491 -9.33 8.51 1.79
N HIS A 492 -9.85 9.49 1.06
CA HIS A 492 -10.32 10.75 1.66
C HIS A 492 -11.68 10.58 2.37
N VAL A 493 -11.62 10.42 3.70
CA VAL A 493 -12.80 10.16 4.55
C VAL A 493 -12.85 11.03 5.81
N ASN A 494 -11.80 11.82 6.05
CA ASN A 494 -11.58 12.59 7.26
C ASN A 494 -11.15 14.03 7.00
N ALA A 495 -10.04 14.26 6.29
CA ALA A 495 -9.36 15.56 6.25
C ALA A 495 -10.26 16.71 5.75
N GLU A 496 -11.22 16.40 4.89
CA GLU A 496 -12.11 17.37 4.24
C GLU A 496 -13.45 17.54 4.98
N PHE A 497 -13.77 16.62 5.87
CA PHE A 497 -15.07 16.49 6.49
C PHE A 497 -15.12 17.23 7.83
N PRO A 498 -16.28 17.81 8.21
CA PRO A 498 -16.44 18.39 9.54
C PRO A 498 -16.41 17.30 10.63
N ASP A 499 -15.94 17.65 11.83
CA ASP A 499 -15.67 16.73 12.97
C ASP A 499 -16.64 15.55 13.11
N LEU A 500 -17.86 15.74 13.61
CA LEU A 500 -18.78 14.62 13.81
C LEU A 500 -20.17 14.94 13.25
N PRO A 501 -20.86 13.93 12.68
CA PRO A 501 -20.56 12.49 12.74
C PRO A 501 -19.74 11.92 11.56
N ALA A 502 -19.21 12.77 10.66
CA ALA A 502 -18.63 12.31 9.39
C ALA A 502 -17.13 11.99 9.43
N ARG A 503 -16.38 12.51 10.42
CA ARG A 503 -14.94 12.36 10.53
C ARG A 503 -14.58 11.55 11.78
N GLY A 504 -13.76 10.51 11.59
CA GLY A 504 -13.33 9.59 12.64
C GLY A 504 -11.93 9.92 13.19
N SER A 505 -11.13 10.65 12.41
CA SER A 505 -9.77 11.06 12.74
C SER A 505 -9.46 12.38 12.02
N ASP A 506 -8.40 13.08 12.37
CA ASP A 506 -7.88 14.19 11.59
C ASP A 506 -6.97 13.79 10.43
N HIS A 507 -6.57 12.51 10.37
CA HIS A 507 -5.85 11.88 9.27
C HIS A 507 -6.76 11.05 8.37
N ASP A 508 -6.58 11.14 7.05
CA ASP A 508 -7.09 10.14 6.11
C ASP A 508 -6.23 8.86 6.15
N PRO A 509 -6.86 7.67 6.18
CA PRO A 509 -6.14 6.40 6.05
C PRO A 509 -5.57 6.20 4.65
N ILE A 510 -4.45 5.50 4.58
CA ILE A 510 -3.81 5.05 3.33
C ILE A 510 -3.71 3.53 3.31
N LEU A 511 -3.71 2.93 2.13
CA LEU A 511 -3.59 1.47 2.00
C LEU A 511 -2.83 1.03 0.75
N VAL A 512 -2.25 -0.16 0.86
CA VAL A 512 -1.58 -0.86 -0.22
C VAL A 512 -2.19 -2.25 -0.41
N ALA A 513 -2.45 -2.61 -1.67
CA ALA A 513 -2.70 -3.98 -2.09
C ALA A 513 -1.43 -4.55 -2.71
N ILE A 514 -0.91 -5.64 -2.15
CA ILE A 514 0.34 -6.27 -2.57
C ILE A 514 0.02 -7.65 -3.11
N ALA A 515 0.45 -7.94 -4.35
CA ALA A 515 0.40 -9.30 -4.87
C ALA A 515 1.46 -10.15 -4.16
N ILE A 516 1.01 -11.23 -3.54
CA ILE A 516 1.87 -12.25 -2.94
C ILE A 516 1.26 -13.55 -3.36
N ASP A 517 1.84 -14.14 -4.41
CA ASP A 517 1.45 -15.47 -4.85
C ASP A 517 1.60 -16.46 -3.69
N ASP A 518 0.66 -17.38 -3.56
CA ASP A 518 0.84 -18.47 -2.60
C ASP A 518 2.07 -19.27 -3.05
N ALA A 519 3.11 -19.25 -2.22
CA ALA A 519 4.31 -20.04 -2.38
C ALA A 519 4.00 -21.55 -2.39
N ASN A 520 2.78 -21.91 -2.01
CA ASN A 520 2.21 -23.24 -2.10
C ASN A 520 1.04 -23.32 -3.09
N SER A 521 0.72 -22.26 -3.83
CA SER A 521 -0.30 -22.29 -4.87
C SER A 521 0.20 -23.09 -6.05
N VAL A 522 -0.80 -23.73 -6.62
CA VAL A 522 -0.71 -24.85 -7.53
C VAL A 522 -1.85 -24.68 -8.56
N GLU A 523 -2.38 -23.47 -8.75
CA GLU A 523 -3.64 -23.24 -9.47
C GLU A 523 -3.47 -22.75 -10.92
N GLU A 524 -2.25 -22.47 -11.39
CA GLU A 524 -1.98 -22.17 -12.81
C GLU A 524 -1.03 -23.19 -13.44
N GLY A 525 -1.18 -23.41 -14.76
CA GLY A 525 -0.29 -24.27 -15.53
C GLY A 525 1.05 -23.58 -15.78
N ASP A 526 2.06 -24.00 -15.04
CA ASP A 526 3.37 -23.38 -14.99
C ASP A 526 4.27 -23.78 -16.14
N ARG A 527 5.19 -22.87 -16.52
CA ARG A 527 6.30 -23.20 -17.41
C ARG A 527 7.60 -23.20 -16.62
N ILE A 528 8.06 -24.37 -16.21
CA ILE A 528 9.26 -24.57 -15.40
C ILE A 528 10.42 -25.03 -16.29
N VAL A 529 11.58 -24.38 -16.18
CA VAL A 529 12.78 -24.71 -16.96
C VAL A 529 13.97 -24.83 -16.02
N GLY A 530 14.61 -25.99 -16.04
CA GLY A 530 15.83 -26.32 -15.29
C GLY A 530 17.10 -25.65 -15.83
N SER A 531 18.20 -26.02 -15.19
CA SER A 531 19.56 -25.59 -15.42
C SER A 531 20.39 -26.70 -16.05
N ALA A 532 21.67 -26.45 -16.35
CA ALA A 532 22.53 -27.48 -16.94
C ALA A 532 23.06 -28.52 -15.92
N GLU A 533 22.59 -28.47 -14.68
CA GLU A 533 23.00 -29.28 -13.53
C GLU A 533 21.83 -30.16 -13.08
N ASN A 534 22.03 -31.04 -12.11
CA ASN A 534 20.95 -31.88 -11.58
C ASN A 534 19.91 -31.03 -10.82
N ASP A 535 18.68 -31.00 -11.29
CA ASP A 535 17.61 -30.20 -10.72
C ASP A 535 16.57 -31.05 -9.96
N THR A 536 15.81 -30.37 -9.09
CA THR A 536 14.57 -30.91 -8.51
C THR A 536 13.46 -29.93 -8.82
N LEU A 537 12.60 -30.28 -9.76
CA LEU A 537 11.53 -29.43 -10.28
C LEU A 537 10.17 -30.05 -9.94
N THR A 538 9.24 -29.23 -9.49
CA THR A 538 7.89 -29.67 -9.11
C THR A 538 6.88 -28.66 -9.63
N GLY A 539 5.90 -29.16 -10.39
CA GLY A 539 4.69 -28.44 -10.78
C GLY A 539 3.63 -28.42 -9.68
N GLY A 540 2.40 -28.08 -10.05
CA GLY A 540 1.28 -27.82 -9.16
C GLY A 540 0.03 -28.65 -9.48
N ASN A 541 -1.15 -28.06 -9.37
CA ASN A 541 -2.44 -28.71 -9.61
C ASN A 541 -3.01 -28.32 -11.00
N GLY A 542 -2.26 -27.53 -11.77
CA GLY A 542 -2.59 -27.06 -13.12
C GLY A 542 -1.93 -27.91 -14.22
N ASP A 543 -2.25 -27.64 -15.48
CA ASP A 543 -1.63 -28.33 -16.62
C ASP A 543 -0.23 -27.74 -16.90
N ASP A 544 0.83 -28.36 -16.38
CA ASP A 544 2.18 -27.80 -16.37
C ASP A 544 3.03 -28.18 -17.59
N ILE A 545 4.11 -27.41 -17.83
CA ILE A 545 5.17 -27.73 -18.79
C ILE A 545 6.54 -27.61 -18.10
N ILE A 546 7.19 -28.75 -17.87
CA ILE A 546 8.46 -28.85 -17.14
C ILE A 546 9.58 -29.32 -18.08
N PHE A 547 10.73 -28.64 -18.06
CA PHE A 547 11.93 -29.02 -18.82
C PHE A 547 13.14 -29.20 -17.86
N GLY A 548 13.69 -30.41 -17.72
CA GLY A 548 14.92 -30.68 -16.95
C GLY A 548 16.21 -30.25 -17.68
N ILE A 549 16.20 -30.31 -19.02
CA ILE A 549 17.28 -29.89 -19.93
C ILE A 549 18.55 -30.77 -19.91
N LEU A 550 19.52 -30.54 -19.03
CA LEU A 550 20.75 -31.34 -18.91
C LEU A 550 20.98 -31.63 -17.43
N GLY A 551 21.32 -32.85 -17.08
CA GLY A 551 21.49 -33.22 -15.67
C GLY A 551 20.80 -34.54 -15.40
N ASN A 552 20.97 -35.06 -14.19
CA ASN A 552 20.12 -36.15 -13.72
C ASN A 552 19.04 -35.54 -12.83
N ASP A 553 17.85 -35.35 -13.38
CA ASP A 553 16.82 -34.50 -12.78
C ASP A 553 15.75 -35.30 -12.04
N SER A 554 15.10 -34.65 -11.08
CA SER A 554 13.93 -35.17 -10.37
C SER A 554 12.75 -34.26 -10.66
N LEU A 555 11.82 -34.71 -11.51
CA LEU A 555 10.72 -33.91 -12.05
C LEU A 555 9.36 -34.47 -11.59
N SER A 556 8.45 -33.60 -11.12
CA SER A 556 7.10 -33.97 -10.66
C SER A 556 6.04 -33.02 -11.22
N GLY A 557 5.00 -33.54 -11.89
CA GLY A 557 3.87 -32.75 -12.41
C GLY A 557 2.79 -32.43 -11.36
N LYS A 558 2.47 -33.41 -10.50
CA LYS A 558 1.51 -33.36 -9.37
C LYS A 558 0.05 -33.56 -9.79
N ASN A 559 -0.81 -32.55 -9.90
CA ASN A 559 -2.15 -32.74 -10.47
C ASN A 559 -2.28 -31.90 -11.74
N GLY A 560 -3.10 -32.32 -12.70
CA GLY A 560 -3.21 -31.64 -13.98
C GLY A 560 -2.81 -32.55 -15.13
N ASN A 561 -2.95 -32.08 -16.36
CA ASN A 561 -2.50 -32.82 -17.55
C ASN A 561 -1.14 -32.27 -18.00
N ASP A 562 -0.08 -32.83 -17.45
CA ASP A 562 1.25 -32.25 -17.49
C ASP A 562 2.03 -32.64 -18.74
N ARG A 563 3.05 -31.85 -19.06
CA ARG A 563 4.05 -32.15 -20.08
C ARG A 563 5.44 -32.04 -19.49
N ILE A 564 6.06 -33.17 -19.22
CA ILE A 564 7.35 -33.24 -18.55
C ILE A 564 8.40 -33.77 -19.52
N PHE A 565 9.48 -33.01 -19.69
CA PHE A 565 10.63 -33.35 -20.53
C PHE A 565 11.87 -33.47 -19.64
N GLY A 566 12.41 -34.68 -19.47
CA GLY A 566 13.66 -34.95 -18.75
C GLY A 566 14.82 -34.22 -19.41
N GLY A 567 15.13 -34.61 -20.64
CA GLY A 567 16.15 -33.93 -21.44
C GLY A 567 17.35 -34.84 -21.67
N THR A 568 18.51 -34.52 -21.13
CA THR A 568 19.68 -35.40 -21.21
C THR A 568 20.25 -35.70 -19.83
N GLY A 569 20.55 -36.97 -19.59
CA GLY A 569 20.99 -37.52 -18.31
C GLY A 569 19.98 -38.55 -17.83
N ASN A 570 20.19 -39.09 -16.63
CA ASN A 570 19.32 -40.12 -16.08
C ASN A 570 18.29 -39.48 -15.16
N ASP A 571 17.08 -39.32 -15.67
CA ASP A 571 16.02 -38.54 -15.04
C ASP A 571 15.02 -39.42 -14.31
N THR A 572 14.41 -38.87 -13.26
CA THR A 572 13.27 -39.47 -12.56
C THR A 572 12.07 -38.55 -12.71
N ILE A 573 11.04 -39.04 -13.40
CA ILE A 573 9.84 -38.29 -13.77
C ILE A 573 8.61 -38.90 -13.07
N SER A 574 7.80 -38.05 -12.45
CA SER A 574 6.47 -38.41 -11.92
C SER A 574 5.42 -37.49 -12.55
N GLY A 575 4.46 -38.03 -13.30
CA GLY A 575 3.31 -37.28 -13.83
C GLY A 575 2.41 -36.80 -12.69
N GLY A 576 1.75 -37.73 -12.01
CA GLY A 576 0.89 -37.46 -10.87
C GLY A 576 -0.56 -37.83 -11.18
N ASN A 577 -1.52 -36.94 -10.95
CA ASN A 577 -2.93 -37.15 -11.27
C ASN A 577 -3.31 -36.32 -12.51
N GLY A 578 -3.87 -36.96 -13.53
CA GLY A 578 -4.37 -36.33 -14.76
C GLY A 578 -3.83 -37.10 -15.97
N ASN A 579 -4.04 -36.59 -17.19
CA ASN A 579 -3.60 -37.28 -18.40
C ASN A 579 -2.26 -36.67 -18.87
N ASP A 580 -1.18 -37.26 -18.40
CA ASP A 580 0.16 -36.69 -18.50
C ASP A 580 0.91 -37.14 -19.75
N ARG A 581 1.90 -36.35 -20.14
CA ARG A 581 2.84 -36.67 -21.22
C ARG A 581 4.26 -36.56 -20.72
N ASN A 582 4.86 -37.70 -20.46
CA ASN A 582 6.20 -37.81 -19.89
C ASN A 582 7.19 -38.27 -20.96
N PHE A 583 8.24 -37.50 -21.15
CA PHE A 583 9.31 -37.74 -22.11
C PHE A 583 10.64 -37.85 -21.34
N GLY A 584 11.26 -39.03 -21.32
CA GLY A 584 12.55 -39.28 -20.67
C GLY A 584 13.66 -38.47 -21.35
N GLY A 585 13.98 -38.82 -22.59
CA GLY A 585 14.95 -38.10 -23.39
C GLY A 585 16.17 -38.95 -23.68
N ILE A 586 17.36 -38.45 -23.39
CA ILE A 586 18.62 -39.18 -23.59
C ILE A 586 19.17 -39.60 -22.24
N GLY A 587 19.20 -40.89 -21.95
CA GLY A 587 19.73 -41.44 -20.71
C GLY A 587 18.91 -42.65 -20.26
N SER A 588 19.25 -43.20 -19.10
CA SER A 588 18.44 -44.26 -18.49
C SER A 588 17.49 -43.64 -17.47
N ASP A 589 16.23 -43.53 -17.85
CA ASP A 589 15.21 -42.75 -17.15
C ASP A 589 14.21 -43.65 -16.39
N ILE A 590 13.59 -43.06 -15.37
CA ILE A 590 12.51 -43.68 -14.61
C ILE A 590 11.27 -42.79 -14.74
N LEU A 591 10.25 -43.27 -15.45
CA LEU A 591 9.00 -42.56 -15.68
C LEU A 591 7.87 -43.26 -14.90
N ASN A 592 7.26 -42.54 -13.95
CA ASN A 592 6.03 -42.95 -13.29
C ASN A 592 4.91 -42.00 -13.71
N ALA A 593 3.83 -42.51 -14.29
CA ALA A 593 2.75 -41.68 -14.80
C ALA A 593 1.76 -41.29 -13.71
N GLY A 594 1.25 -42.26 -12.95
CA GLY A 594 0.37 -42.04 -11.82
C GLY A 594 -1.08 -42.39 -12.11
N VAL A 595 -1.99 -41.44 -12.05
CA VAL A 595 -3.44 -41.67 -12.23
C VAL A 595 -3.97 -40.87 -13.40
N GLY A 596 -4.47 -41.55 -14.43
CA GLY A 596 -5.13 -40.95 -15.59
C GLY A 596 -4.73 -41.69 -16.85
N ASN A 597 -5.11 -41.21 -18.03
CA ASN A 597 -4.73 -41.87 -19.29
C ASN A 597 -3.48 -41.19 -19.85
N ASP A 598 -2.34 -41.80 -19.60
CA ASP A 598 -1.05 -41.18 -19.75
C ASP A 598 -0.33 -41.61 -21.02
N THR A 599 0.68 -40.84 -21.39
CA THR A 599 1.57 -41.15 -22.51
C THR A 599 3.02 -41.06 -22.04
N LEU A 600 3.74 -42.18 -22.09
CA LEU A 600 5.11 -42.31 -21.63
C LEU A 600 6.01 -42.65 -22.82
N LEU A 601 7.03 -41.82 -23.04
CA LEU A 601 8.07 -42.04 -24.05
C LEU A 601 9.44 -42.03 -23.35
N GLY A 602 10.10 -43.18 -23.26
CA GLY A 602 11.46 -43.26 -22.71
C GLY A 602 12.49 -42.56 -23.60
N GLN A 603 12.44 -42.86 -24.91
CA GLN A 603 13.32 -42.35 -25.97
C GLN A 603 14.67 -43.06 -26.04
N GLU A 604 15.81 -42.41 -25.79
CA GLU A 604 17.13 -43.02 -25.96
C GLU A 604 17.72 -43.52 -24.64
N GLY A 605 17.78 -44.83 -24.42
CA GLY A 605 18.50 -45.45 -23.31
C GLY A 605 17.73 -46.63 -22.71
N GLU A 606 18.30 -47.26 -21.67
CA GLU A 606 17.60 -48.34 -20.95
C GLU A 606 16.66 -47.73 -19.90
N ASP A 607 15.36 -47.67 -20.18
CA ASP A 607 14.36 -46.95 -19.39
C ASP A 607 13.45 -47.88 -18.56
N ILE A 608 12.85 -47.31 -17.52
CA ILE A 608 11.79 -47.95 -16.72
C ILE A 608 10.53 -47.08 -16.79
N LEU A 609 9.48 -47.59 -17.45
CA LEU A 609 8.19 -46.92 -17.57
C LEU A 609 7.12 -47.66 -16.77
N ASN A 610 6.47 -46.96 -15.84
CA ASN A 610 5.35 -47.43 -15.05
C ASN A 610 4.17 -46.47 -15.21
N ALA A 611 3.06 -46.93 -15.78
CA ALA A 611 1.89 -46.09 -16.03
C ALA A 611 0.85 -46.08 -14.90
N ASP A 612 0.93 -47.01 -13.95
CA ASP A 612 0.06 -47.09 -12.77
C ASP A 612 -1.45 -47.28 -13.08
N ASN A 613 -2.32 -46.26 -13.01
CA ASN A 613 -3.77 -46.43 -13.23
C ASN A 613 -4.24 -45.61 -14.44
N GLY A 614 -4.78 -46.24 -15.47
CA GLY A 614 -5.11 -45.55 -16.70
C GLY A 614 -5.39 -46.46 -17.87
N ASP A 615 -5.97 -45.93 -18.96
CA ASP A 615 -5.81 -46.54 -20.28
C ASP A 615 -4.61 -45.87 -20.94
N ASP A 616 -3.41 -46.46 -20.83
CA ASP A 616 -2.14 -45.77 -21.08
C ASP A 616 -1.47 -46.13 -22.42
N LEU A 617 -0.57 -45.26 -22.88
CA LEU A 617 0.29 -45.50 -24.03
C LEU A 617 1.77 -45.47 -23.61
N LEU A 618 2.46 -46.60 -23.74
CA LEU A 618 3.86 -46.73 -23.37
C LEU A 618 4.71 -47.02 -24.61
N TRP A 619 5.75 -46.21 -24.82
CA TRP A 619 6.75 -46.43 -25.84
C TRP A 619 8.14 -46.31 -25.19
N GLY A 620 8.82 -47.45 -25.01
CA GLY A 620 10.18 -47.51 -24.44
C GLY A 620 11.14 -46.63 -25.23
N GLY A 621 11.42 -46.99 -26.47
CA GLY A 621 12.18 -46.12 -27.36
C GLY A 621 13.26 -46.89 -28.08
N SER A 622 14.52 -46.55 -27.86
CA SER A 622 15.66 -47.34 -28.33
C SER A 622 16.42 -47.88 -27.12
N ASP A 623 16.93 -49.11 -27.26
CA ASP A 623 17.59 -49.91 -26.22
C ASP A 623 16.58 -50.77 -25.46
N ASP A 624 17.02 -51.55 -24.47
CA ASP A 624 16.20 -52.61 -23.87
C ASP A 624 15.44 -52.05 -22.65
N ASP A 625 14.14 -51.77 -22.79
CA ASP A 625 13.34 -51.11 -21.77
C ASP A 625 12.53 -52.06 -20.86
N LEU A 626 12.11 -51.57 -19.70
CA LEU A 626 11.15 -52.24 -18.81
C LEU A 626 9.83 -51.46 -18.75
N LEU A 627 8.74 -52.08 -19.18
CA LEU A 627 7.42 -51.46 -19.29
C LEU A 627 6.41 -52.14 -18.35
N SER A 628 5.62 -51.34 -17.62
CA SER A 628 4.49 -51.78 -16.81
C SER A 628 3.28 -50.89 -17.10
N GLY A 629 2.19 -51.48 -17.56
CA GLY A 629 0.94 -50.74 -17.85
C GLY A 629 0.10 -50.49 -16.61
N GLY A 630 0.13 -51.41 -15.65
CA GLY A 630 -0.63 -51.29 -14.42
C GLY A 630 -2.11 -51.65 -14.61
N GLN A 631 -3.02 -50.77 -14.19
CA GLN A 631 -4.46 -50.98 -14.22
C GLN A 631 -5.11 -50.21 -15.36
N GLY A 632 -5.69 -50.94 -16.31
CA GLY A 632 -6.64 -50.41 -17.28
C GLY A 632 -6.47 -51.12 -18.61
N ARG A 633 -6.57 -50.41 -19.72
CA ARG A 633 -6.35 -50.97 -21.06
C ARG A 633 -5.17 -50.28 -21.72
N ASP A 634 -4.02 -50.89 -21.59
CA ASP A 634 -2.77 -50.24 -21.95
C ASP A 634 -2.31 -50.65 -23.34
N THR A 635 -1.56 -49.77 -23.99
CA THR A 635 -0.97 -50.02 -25.30
C THR A 635 0.56 -49.92 -25.21
N PHE A 636 1.22 -51.06 -25.40
CA PHE A 636 2.68 -51.14 -25.45
C PHE A 636 3.14 -51.05 -26.90
N VAL A 637 3.82 -49.97 -27.26
CA VAL A 637 4.20 -49.65 -28.64
C VAL A 637 5.52 -50.33 -29.00
N LEU A 638 5.52 -51.08 -30.10
CA LEU A 638 6.69 -51.75 -30.65
C LEU A 638 7.02 -51.22 -32.05
N ALA A 639 8.30 -51.01 -32.32
CA ALA A 639 8.81 -50.81 -33.68
C ALA A 639 10.11 -51.57 -33.91
N VAL A 640 10.52 -51.66 -35.18
CA VAL A 640 11.77 -52.32 -35.59
C VAL A 640 12.95 -51.40 -35.33
N GLY A 641 14.04 -51.94 -34.79
CA GLY A 641 15.30 -51.24 -34.53
C GLY A 641 15.30 -50.47 -33.21
N GLN A 642 14.45 -50.87 -32.26
CA GLN A 642 14.20 -50.17 -31.01
C GLN A 642 14.70 -50.90 -29.76
N GLY A 643 15.33 -52.05 -29.92
CA GLY A 643 15.77 -52.85 -28.77
C GLY A 643 14.77 -53.95 -28.43
N THR A 644 15.01 -54.64 -27.32
CA THR A 644 14.20 -55.74 -26.81
C THR A 644 13.53 -55.34 -25.51
N ASP A 645 12.30 -54.84 -25.60
CA ASP A 645 11.55 -54.39 -24.44
C ASP A 645 11.03 -55.57 -23.61
N THR A 646 10.94 -55.40 -22.30
CA THR A 646 10.26 -56.34 -21.40
C THR A 646 8.99 -55.72 -20.88
N VAL A 647 7.84 -56.28 -21.26
CA VAL A 647 6.55 -55.93 -20.65
C VAL A 647 6.33 -56.84 -19.45
N SER A 648 6.19 -56.25 -18.27
CA SER A 648 6.26 -56.97 -17.00
C SER A 648 4.91 -57.54 -16.53
N ASP A 649 3.79 -56.96 -16.95
CA ASP A 649 2.46 -57.20 -16.38
C ASP A 649 1.31 -57.35 -17.39
N PHE A 650 1.62 -57.47 -18.69
CA PHE A 650 0.63 -57.54 -19.78
C PHE A 650 -0.61 -58.41 -19.49
N ASP A 651 -1.79 -57.79 -19.44
CA ASP A 651 -3.09 -58.44 -19.33
C ASP A 651 -3.70 -58.72 -20.71
N ILE A 652 -3.63 -59.99 -21.13
CA ILE A 652 -4.19 -60.45 -22.40
C ILE A 652 -5.67 -60.12 -22.64
N SER A 653 -6.43 -59.87 -21.57
CA SER A 653 -7.86 -59.58 -21.67
C SER A 653 -8.17 -58.10 -21.91
N ASN A 654 -7.24 -57.20 -21.60
CA ASN A 654 -7.45 -55.75 -21.61
C ASN A 654 -6.43 -54.99 -22.46
N ASP A 655 -5.17 -55.43 -22.49
CA ASP A 655 -4.06 -54.68 -23.09
C ASP A 655 -3.85 -54.99 -24.56
N PHE A 656 -3.11 -54.10 -25.21
CA PHE A 656 -2.80 -54.14 -26.62
C PHE A 656 -1.30 -54.00 -26.88
N ILE A 657 -0.85 -54.65 -27.95
CA ILE A 657 0.43 -54.40 -28.59
C ILE A 657 0.21 -53.42 -29.74
N GLY A 658 0.79 -52.24 -29.62
CA GLY A 658 0.81 -51.22 -30.65
C GLY A 658 1.92 -51.50 -31.67
N LEU A 659 1.58 -51.56 -32.96
CA LEU A 659 2.57 -51.73 -34.03
C LEU A 659 2.79 -50.38 -34.73
N ALA A 660 3.94 -49.75 -34.48
CA ALA A 660 4.28 -48.42 -34.99
C ALA A 660 5.15 -48.48 -36.27
N ASN A 661 5.39 -47.32 -36.87
CA ASN A 661 6.30 -47.14 -38.02
C ASN A 661 6.01 -48.05 -39.23
N GLY A 662 4.73 -48.39 -39.44
CA GLY A 662 4.29 -49.21 -40.56
C GLY A 662 4.52 -50.72 -40.38
N LEU A 663 4.90 -51.17 -39.18
CA LEU A 663 4.94 -52.58 -38.82
C LEU A 663 3.51 -53.16 -38.85
N ALA A 664 3.34 -54.29 -39.53
CA ALA A 664 2.05 -54.97 -39.62
C ALA A 664 2.10 -56.35 -38.97
N LEU A 665 0.96 -56.78 -38.41
CA LEU A 665 0.80 -58.08 -37.73
C LEU A 665 1.29 -59.28 -38.58
N GLY A 666 1.14 -59.22 -39.91
CA GLY A 666 1.61 -60.28 -40.80
C GLY A 666 3.14 -60.39 -40.93
N GLN A 667 3.90 -59.48 -40.34
CA GLN A 667 5.36 -59.41 -40.41
C GLN A 667 6.05 -59.89 -39.13
N ILE A 668 5.31 -60.09 -38.04
CA ILE A 668 5.86 -60.53 -36.75
C ILE A 668 5.68 -62.05 -36.55
N SER A 669 6.57 -62.66 -35.77
CA SER A 669 6.40 -64.01 -35.23
C SER A 669 6.21 -63.98 -33.70
N LEU A 670 5.38 -64.89 -33.21
CA LEU A 670 5.07 -65.06 -31.79
C LEU A 670 5.69 -66.38 -31.34
N GLU A 671 6.70 -66.32 -30.47
CA GLU A 671 7.52 -67.47 -30.09
C GLU A 671 7.74 -67.53 -28.57
N GLY A 672 7.07 -68.47 -27.90
CA GLY A 672 7.15 -68.60 -26.45
C GLY A 672 6.58 -67.35 -25.79
N ASN A 673 7.42 -66.57 -25.11
CA ASN A 673 7.04 -65.29 -24.53
C ASN A 673 7.56 -64.08 -25.32
N THR A 674 8.03 -64.27 -26.55
CA THR A 674 8.64 -63.22 -27.36
C THR A 674 7.78 -62.84 -28.57
N ILE A 675 7.84 -61.55 -28.93
CA ILE A 675 7.36 -61.00 -30.19
C ILE A 675 8.59 -60.62 -31.02
N ARG A 676 8.65 -61.05 -32.28
CA ARG A 676 9.85 -60.96 -33.11
C ARG A 676 9.55 -60.43 -34.50
N PHE A 677 10.52 -59.75 -35.11
CA PHE A 677 10.54 -59.38 -36.53
C PHE A 677 11.80 -59.96 -37.19
N GLY A 678 11.64 -61.05 -37.94
CA GLY A 678 12.81 -61.79 -38.46
C GLY A 678 13.67 -62.36 -37.34
N ASP A 679 14.94 -61.94 -37.27
CA ASP A 679 15.89 -62.37 -36.22
C ASP A 679 15.93 -61.41 -35.01
N GLU A 680 15.18 -60.30 -35.06
CA GLU A 680 15.10 -59.32 -33.99
C GLU A 680 13.98 -59.67 -33.00
N THR A 681 14.27 -59.59 -31.71
CA THR A 681 13.24 -59.62 -30.66
C THR A 681 12.77 -58.19 -30.47
N LEU A 682 11.46 -57.95 -30.60
CA LEU A 682 10.87 -56.64 -30.34
C LEU A 682 10.46 -56.51 -28.87
N ALA A 683 9.87 -57.56 -28.31
CA ALA A 683 9.44 -57.57 -26.92
C ALA A 683 9.43 -58.97 -26.30
N ILE A 684 9.55 -58.99 -24.98
CA ILE A 684 9.37 -60.13 -24.09
C ILE A 684 8.17 -59.83 -23.18
N LEU A 685 7.12 -60.64 -23.26
CA LEU A 685 5.95 -60.51 -22.37
C LEU A 685 6.13 -61.44 -21.16
N SER A 686 6.41 -60.87 -20.00
CA SER A 686 6.69 -61.64 -18.78
C SER A 686 5.47 -62.45 -18.35
N GLY A 687 5.64 -63.76 -18.20
CA GLY A 687 4.56 -64.66 -17.76
C GLY A 687 3.49 -64.95 -18.80
N ILE A 688 3.57 -64.38 -20.00
CA ILE A 688 2.59 -64.57 -21.09
C ILE A 688 3.19 -65.44 -22.20
N ASP A 689 2.44 -66.45 -22.64
CA ASP A 689 2.75 -67.19 -23.86
C ASP A 689 2.14 -66.43 -25.06
N THR A 690 2.98 -65.81 -25.88
CA THR A 690 2.55 -64.96 -27.00
C THR A 690 1.73 -65.72 -28.05
N THR A 691 1.77 -67.06 -28.07
CA THR A 691 0.91 -67.86 -28.95
C THR A 691 -0.57 -67.81 -28.58
N THR A 692 -0.90 -67.26 -27.42
CA THR A 692 -2.28 -67.02 -26.97
C THR A 692 -2.87 -65.69 -27.45
N LEU A 693 -2.03 -64.77 -27.94
CA LEU A 693 -2.48 -63.49 -28.50
C LEU A 693 -3.29 -63.72 -29.79
N THR A 694 -4.27 -62.87 -30.03
CA THR A 694 -5.10 -62.91 -31.24
C THR A 694 -4.93 -61.62 -32.05
N ALA A 695 -5.53 -61.55 -33.24
CA ALA A 695 -5.52 -60.31 -34.02
C ALA A 695 -6.13 -59.11 -33.27
N ASN A 696 -6.97 -59.35 -32.25
CA ASN A 696 -7.54 -58.29 -31.42
C ASN A 696 -6.58 -57.77 -30.34
N SER A 697 -5.49 -58.49 -30.06
CA SER A 697 -4.44 -58.06 -29.12
C SER A 697 -3.50 -57.03 -29.75
N PHE A 698 -3.70 -56.68 -31.03
CA PHE A 698 -2.84 -55.78 -31.78
C PHE A 698 -3.63 -54.59 -32.31
N VAL A 699 -3.04 -53.42 -32.19
CA VAL A 699 -3.56 -52.16 -32.74
C VAL A 699 -2.48 -51.49 -33.60
N ALA A 700 -2.92 -50.76 -34.62
CA ALA A 700 -2.02 -49.87 -35.35
C ALA A 700 -1.96 -48.54 -34.59
N VAL A 701 -0.75 -48.03 -34.37
CA VAL A 701 -0.49 -46.78 -33.64
C VAL A 701 0.14 -45.77 -34.57
#